data_AF-A0A8W8NS73-F1
#
_entry.id   AF-A0A8W8NS73-F1
#
_cell.length_a   1.000
_cell.length_b   1.000
_cell.length_c   1.000
_cell.angle_alpha   90.00
_cell.angle_beta   90.00
_cell.angle_gamma   90.00
#
_symmetry.space_group_name_H-M   'P 1'
#
loop_
_entity.id
_entity.type
_entity.pdbx_description
1 polymer ?
#
loop_
_entity_poly.entity_id
_entity_poly.type
_entity_poly.pdbx_seq_one_letter_code
_entity_poly.pdbx_strand_id
1 'polypeptide(L)'
;MGANSSSFNELSTNEYLKRLSSPEPINPIDPYWNQLLSFSFLIPINSSDGKLLEESTSSICKGVAINNCKSGNFGALIRNFLVRATELKASVQCEDNIFTWQTYNALFIIRSLSKYFVEHLSEELILQQFEAKPREMGGYKDPEEMGPLLEELMNSLVEMLVDVPVMNFTYALHLEALNTLLVLMSIQMFQPQPAHKFTVYQIMMQGRCSIHACVLVKVLLRNFCNQEKCPPELYRQSSDMNSMVASVAASLWSVMTLGMGTKTEKKEEEFQETLLANQSLLFLLVLTNHCTGERGVSNPYREALFSFTNIHEESSVSQVAATFKMDYNLLFSALCSTLRDDQTTLLLYLLIHRNSGVKAFIFSRTNIDQLVMPLLKILYNAQDKNSHHIYMALIILLILSEDDVFNKAVHEITLKNIPWFKERPISEISLGGLLILVVIRTIQYNITRMRDKYLHTNCLAALANMSAQFTGLHPYVAQRMVSLFSQLSKKHARVVDQIRESAVTETDNEDPSEQNLMADLAVLEEVLRMVLEILNSCLAASLHHNPHLIYSLLYQRELFNSFKTHPTFQDILQNIDIVLSFFSARVEEHGKRSNLSPSEVLEVIKEGSVQFRRDKLKKFPDLKFKYVEEESPEEFFIPYVWSLVYHASNMYFNASRILLFSLSAS
;
A
#
# COMPACT_ATOMS: atom_id res chain seq x y z
N MET A 1 9.76 26.32 -38.25
CA MET A 1 10.17 27.58 -37.57
C MET A 1 10.21 27.29 -36.08
N GLY A 2 11.26 27.77 -35.40
CA GLY A 2 11.92 27.13 -34.26
C GLY A 2 11.03 26.71 -33.09
N ALA A 3 11.12 25.43 -32.72
CA ALA A 3 10.71 24.95 -31.41
C ALA A 3 11.76 25.46 -30.40
N ASN A 4 11.46 26.59 -29.75
CA ASN A 4 12.31 27.10 -28.68
C ASN A 4 12.10 26.21 -27.44
N SER A 5 13.05 25.34 -27.14
CA SER A 5 13.08 24.57 -25.89
C SER A 5 13.33 25.53 -24.72
N SER A 6 12.45 25.53 -23.72
CA SER A 6 12.62 26.39 -22.54
C SER A 6 13.22 25.57 -21.38
N SER A 7 14.35 26.00 -20.83
CA SER A 7 14.77 25.51 -19.50
C SER A 7 13.76 25.98 -18.44
N PHE A 8 13.62 25.29 -17.29
CA PHE A 8 12.66 25.71 -16.26
C PHE A 8 12.84 27.19 -15.85
N ASN A 9 14.10 27.67 -15.80
CA ASN A 9 14.44 29.05 -15.48
C ASN A 9 13.89 30.09 -16.48
N GLU A 10 13.66 29.70 -17.74
CA GLU A 10 13.15 30.58 -18.80
C GLU A 10 11.61 30.67 -18.81
N LEU A 11 10.91 29.82 -18.05
CA LEU A 11 9.44 29.84 -18.01
C LEU A 11 8.90 31.14 -17.40
N SER A 12 9.59 31.67 -16.39
CA SER A 12 9.20 32.93 -15.74
C SER A 12 9.25 34.15 -16.66
N THR A 13 10.10 34.11 -17.70
CA THR A 13 10.29 35.20 -18.66
C THR A 13 9.57 34.96 -19.98
N ASN A 14 8.95 33.79 -20.18
CA ASN A 14 8.24 33.44 -21.40
C ASN A 14 7.06 34.39 -21.67
N GLU A 15 7.11 35.10 -22.79
CA GLU A 15 6.12 36.12 -23.16
C GLU A 15 4.72 35.55 -23.38
N TYR A 16 4.60 34.30 -23.83
CA TYR A 16 3.30 33.66 -23.99
C TYR A 16 2.68 33.34 -22.63
N LEU A 17 3.45 32.80 -21.68
CA LEU A 17 2.97 32.56 -20.31
C LEU A 17 2.63 33.87 -19.59
N LYS A 18 3.40 34.95 -19.80
CA LYS A 18 3.06 36.28 -19.27
C LYS A 18 1.74 36.77 -19.85
N ARG A 19 1.51 36.62 -21.16
CA ARG A 19 0.24 36.98 -21.80
C ARG A 19 -0.94 36.17 -21.23
N LEU A 20 -0.75 34.88 -20.95
CA LEU A 20 -1.75 34.04 -20.28
C LEU A 20 -2.15 34.62 -18.91
N SER A 21 -1.16 35.08 -18.13
CA SER A 21 -1.36 35.69 -16.80
C SER A 21 -1.87 37.14 -16.82
N SER A 22 -2.01 37.75 -18.00
CA SER A 22 -2.41 39.15 -18.15
C SER A 22 -3.90 39.36 -17.88
N PRO A 23 -4.35 40.61 -17.62
CA PRO A 23 -5.77 40.93 -17.49
C PRO A 23 -6.50 41.00 -18.84
N GLU A 24 -5.79 40.87 -19.96
CA GLU A 24 -6.39 40.90 -21.29
C GLU A 24 -7.01 39.54 -21.64
N PRO A 25 -8.27 39.50 -22.09
CA PRO A 25 -8.94 38.26 -22.44
C PRO A 25 -8.39 37.67 -23.74
N ILE A 26 -8.18 36.36 -23.75
CA ILE A 26 -7.74 35.59 -24.91
C ILE A 26 -8.91 34.73 -25.40
N ASN A 27 -9.24 34.85 -26.70
CA ASN A 27 -10.32 34.07 -27.29
C ASN A 27 -9.95 32.57 -27.35
N PRO A 28 -10.84 31.63 -26.97
CA PRO A 28 -10.57 30.19 -27.03
C PRO A 28 -10.08 29.63 -28.38
N ILE A 29 -10.41 30.29 -29.50
CA ILE A 29 -9.99 29.90 -30.86
C ILE A 29 -8.86 30.77 -31.43
N ASP A 30 -8.23 31.61 -30.62
CA ASP A 30 -7.12 32.48 -31.05
C ASP A 30 -5.89 31.65 -31.49
N PRO A 31 -5.22 32.00 -32.62
CA PRO A 31 -3.97 31.37 -33.05
C PRO A 31 -2.85 31.39 -31.99
N TYR A 32 -2.92 32.29 -31.01
CA TYR A 32 -2.07 32.32 -29.82
C TYR A 32 -1.92 30.95 -29.16
N TRP A 33 -3.00 30.17 -29.05
CA TRP A 33 -2.94 28.85 -28.41
C TRP A 33 -2.00 27.90 -29.15
N ASN A 34 -2.01 27.91 -30.49
CA ASN A 34 -1.09 27.07 -31.27
C ASN A 34 0.37 27.46 -31.02
N GLN A 35 0.65 28.74 -30.78
CA GLN A 35 2.00 29.22 -30.47
C GLN A 35 2.43 28.81 -29.05
N LEU A 36 1.57 29.04 -28.05
CA LEU A 36 1.83 28.65 -26.66
C LEU A 36 1.97 27.13 -26.50
N LEU A 37 1.12 26.35 -27.17
CA LEU A 37 1.10 24.89 -27.06
C LEU A 37 2.17 24.22 -27.92
N SER A 38 2.87 24.96 -28.78
CA SER A 38 4.02 24.46 -29.53
C SER A 38 5.36 24.66 -28.80
N PHE A 39 5.34 25.06 -27.53
CA PHE A 39 6.54 25.09 -26.69
C PHE A 39 6.91 23.69 -26.21
N SER A 40 8.21 23.40 -26.16
CA SER A 40 8.72 22.20 -25.52
C SER A 40 8.90 22.45 -24.02
N PHE A 41 8.00 21.87 -23.22
CA PHE A 41 8.12 21.83 -21.77
C PHE A 41 8.93 20.61 -21.34
N LEU A 42 9.84 20.81 -20.39
CA LEU A 42 10.50 19.70 -19.72
C LEU A 42 9.51 19.01 -18.78
N ILE A 43 9.30 17.71 -18.99
CA ILE A 43 8.43 16.90 -18.13
C ILE A 43 9.14 16.69 -16.79
N PRO A 44 8.54 17.07 -15.65
CA PRO A 44 9.15 16.80 -14.35
C PRO A 44 9.19 15.29 -14.11
N ILE A 45 10.38 14.75 -13.88
CA ILE A 45 10.59 13.30 -13.74
C ILE A 45 10.47 12.86 -12.28
N ASN A 46 10.79 13.78 -11.36
CA ASN A 46 10.75 13.56 -9.92
C ASN A 46 10.21 14.78 -9.17
N SER A 47 10.02 14.62 -7.85
CA SER A 47 9.48 15.68 -6.98
C SER A 47 10.36 16.94 -6.94
N SER A 48 11.69 16.80 -7.08
CA SER A 48 12.60 17.96 -7.13
C SER A 48 12.38 18.79 -8.39
N ASP A 49 12.22 18.13 -9.55
CA ASP A 49 11.88 18.82 -10.81
C ASP A 49 10.52 19.51 -10.70
N GLY A 50 9.53 18.85 -10.08
CA GLY A 50 8.23 19.43 -9.80
C GLY A 50 8.29 20.69 -8.93
N LYS A 51 9.19 20.69 -7.92
CA LYS A 51 9.45 21.87 -7.09
C LYS A 51 10.07 23.02 -7.90
N LEU A 52 11.08 22.73 -8.73
CA LEU A 52 11.71 23.73 -9.59
C LEU A 52 10.71 24.34 -10.59
N LEU A 53 9.84 23.51 -11.17
CA LEU A 53 8.75 23.96 -12.03
C LEU A 53 7.82 24.94 -11.30
N GLU A 54 7.41 24.60 -10.07
CA GLU A 54 6.53 25.46 -9.27
C GLU A 54 7.20 26.79 -8.90
N GLU A 55 8.47 26.76 -8.47
CA GLU A 55 9.24 27.97 -8.17
C GLU A 55 9.39 28.86 -9.42
N SER A 56 9.67 28.25 -10.57
CA SER A 56 9.87 28.97 -11.84
C SER A 56 8.58 29.54 -12.42
N THR A 57 7.42 28.96 -12.12
CA THR A 57 6.11 29.39 -12.64
C THR A 57 5.24 30.11 -11.62
N SER A 58 5.74 30.30 -10.39
CA SER A 58 5.00 30.91 -9.28
C SER A 58 4.42 32.29 -9.61
N SER A 59 5.19 33.15 -10.29
CA SER A 59 4.75 34.49 -10.70
C SER A 59 3.61 34.45 -11.72
N ILE A 60 3.70 33.52 -12.68
CA ILE A 60 2.67 33.30 -13.71
C ILE A 60 1.39 32.77 -13.06
N CYS A 61 1.48 31.73 -12.23
CA CYS A 61 0.33 31.13 -11.57
C CYS A 61 -0.39 32.14 -10.66
N LYS A 62 0.37 32.93 -9.89
CA LYS A 62 -0.17 34.03 -9.09
C LYS A 62 -0.85 35.10 -9.96
N GLY A 63 -0.23 35.47 -11.08
CA GLY A 63 -0.80 36.42 -12.03
C GLY A 63 -2.14 35.95 -12.58
N VAL A 64 -2.23 34.67 -12.99
CA VAL A 64 -3.50 34.05 -13.42
C VAL A 64 -4.52 34.07 -12.29
N ALA A 65 -4.17 33.64 -11.07
CA ALA A 65 -5.10 33.61 -9.94
C ALA A 65 -5.74 34.99 -9.65
N ILE A 66 -4.98 36.07 -9.82
CA ILE A 66 -5.44 37.45 -9.59
C ILE A 66 -6.28 37.98 -10.76
N ASN A 67 -5.87 37.71 -12.00
CA ASN A 67 -6.42 38.37 -13.19
C ASN A 67 -7.54 37.57 -13.86
N ASN A 68 -7.60 36.25 -13.67
CA ASN A 68 -8.47 35.36 -14.42
C ASN A 68 -9.97 35.63 -14.19
N CYS A 69 -10.38 36.11 -13.01
CA CYS A 69 -11.77 36.56 -12.79
C CYS A 69 -12.22 37.70 -13.74
N LYS A 70 -11.26 38.42 -14.35
CA LYS A 70 -11.52 39.44 -15.37
C LYS A 70 -11.25 38.95 -16.79
N SER A 71 -10.13 38.25 -17.00
CA SER A 71 -9.70 37.84 -18.35
C SER A 71 -10.36 36.54 -18.83
N GLY A 72 -10.69 35.62 -17.93
CA GLY A 72 -11.19 34.27 -18.24
C GLY A 72 -10.21 33.39 -19.02
N ASN A 73 -8.91 33.73 -19.00
CA ASN A 73 -7.88 33.05 -19.79
C ASN A 73 -7.70 31.57 -19.41
N PHE A 74 -7.89 31.22 -18.13
CA PHE A 74 -7.85 29.83 -17.68
C PHE A 74 -9.02 29.03 -18.27
N GLY A 75 -10.22 29.60 -18.23
CA GLY A 75 -11.40 28.98 -18.85
C GLY A 75 -11.25 28.84 -20.36
N ALA A 76 -10.66 29.83 -21.04
CA ALA A 76 -10.35 29.77 -22.46
C ALA A 76 -9.34 28.67 -22.81
N LEU A 77 -8.30 28.47 -22.00
CA LEU A 77 -7.34 27.36 -22.14
C LEU A 77 -8.05 26.00 -21.99
N ILE A 78 -8.92 25.83 -20.99
CA ILE A 78 -9.68 24.59 -20.81
C ILE A 78 -10.59 24.33 -22.02
N ARG A 79 -11.27 25.36 -22.55
CA ARG A 79 -12.08 25.21 -23.78
C ARG A 79 -11.25 24.77 -24.97
N ASN A 80 -10.06 25.36 -25.14
CA ASN A 80 -9.14 24.93 -26.19
C ASN A 80 -8.73 23.46 -26.02
N PHE A 81 -8.42 23.04 -24.79
CA PHE A 81 -8.14 21.64 -24.48
C PHE A 81 -9.33 20.72 -24.77
N LEU A 82 -10.54 21.07 -24.36
CA LEU A 82 -11.74 20.26 -24.57
C LEU A 82 -12.02 20.03 -26.06
N VAL A 83 -11.89 21.07 -26.90
CA VAL A 83 -12.00 20.92 -28.35
C VAL A 83 -10.98 19.90 -28.86
N ARG A 84 -9.71 20.01 -28.45
CA ARG A 84 -8.67 19.07 -28.85
C ARG A 84 -8.93 17.64 -28.36
N ALA A 85 -9.42 17.49 -27.14
CA ALA A 85 -9.70 16.19 -26.54
C ALA A 85 -10.77 15.41 -27.34
N THR A 86 -11.77 16.10 -27.91
CA THR A 86 -12.80 15.44 -28.75
C THR A 86 -12.24 14.85 -30.05
N GLU A 87 -11.19 15.44 -30.60
CA GLU A 87 -10.56 14.98 -31.85
C GLU A 87 -9.42 13.96 -31.61
N LEU A 88 -9.02 13.77 -30.35
CA LEU A 88 -7.85 12.97 -29.98
C LEU A 88 -7.97 11.52 -30.45
N LYS A 89 -9.15 10.90 -30.35
CA LYS A 89 -9.36 9.52 -30.81
C LYS A 89 -9.13 9.36 -32.32
N ALA A 90 -9.58 10.33 -33.11
CA ALA A 90 -9.35 10.34 -34.55
C ALA A 90 -7.89 10.67 -34.89
N SER A 91 -7.29 11.63 -34.18
CA SER A 91 -5.88 12.00 -34.31
C SER A 91 -4.93 10.83 -34.05
N VAL A 92 -5.24 10.01 -33.04
CA VAL A 92 -4.48 8.82 -32.67
C VAL A 92 -4.50 7.75 -33.77
N GLN A 93 -5.63 7.59 -34.48
CA GLN A 93 -5.72 6.68 -35.64
C GLN A 93 -4.88 7.16 -36.82
N CYS A 94 -4.62 8.47 -36.91
CA CYS A 94 -3.81 9.10 -37.95
C CYS A 94 -2.33 9.26 -37.55
N GLU A 95 -1.93 8.79 -36.37
CA GLU A 95 -0.57 8.95 -35.80
C GLU A 95 -0.07 10.42 -35.76
N ASP A 96 -0.97 11.38 -35.54
CA ASP A 96 -0.60 12.79 -35.44
C ASP A 96 0.04 13.13 -34.08
N ASN A 97 1.36 12.96 -34.04
CA ASN A 97 2.18 13.23 -32.87
C ASN A 97 2.17 14.72 -32.44
N ILE A 98 1.99 15.65 -33.39
CA ILE A 98 2.02 17.09 -33.09
C ILE A 98 0.74 17.47 -32.35
N PHE A 99 -0.40 16.99 -32.81
CA PHE A 99 -1.68 17.23 -32.17
C PHE A 99 -1.74 16.66 -30.75
N THR A 100 -1.27 15.41 -30.58
CA THR A 100 -1.18 14.75 -29.28
C THR A 100 -0.29 15.54 -28.31
N TRP A 101 0.85 16.03 -28.79
CA TRP A 101 1.77 16.83 -27.99
C TRP A 101 1.22 18.20 -27.59
N GLN A 102 0.55 18.92 -28.50
CA GLN A 102 -0.11 20.18 -28.16
C GLN A 102 -1.23 19.99 -27.13
N THR A 103 -1.96 18.87 -27.23
CA THR A 103 -3.01 18.49 -26.27
C THR A 103 -2.41 18.21 -24.90
N TYR A 104 -1.30 17.48 -24.85
CA TYR A 104 -0.51 17.27 -23.62
C TYR A 104 -0.06 18.59 -23.02
N ASN A 105 0.51 19.51 -23.81
CA ASN A 105 0.99 20.80 -23.32
C ASN A 105 -0.14 21.65 -22.72
N ALA A 106 -1.33 21.61 -23.33
CA ALA A 106 -2.49 22.32 -22.80
C ALA A 106 -2.87 21.78 -21.43
N LEU A 107 -2.94 20.45 -21.32
CA LEU A 107 -3.24 19.78 -20.06
C LEU A 107 -2.18 20.02 -18.99
N PHE A 108 -0.90 20.05 -19.37
CA PHE A 108 0.21 20.32 -18.47
C PHE A 108 0.16 21.72 -17.84
N ILE A 109 -0.21 22.74 -18.64
CA ILE A 109 -0.43 24.09 -18.14
C ILE A 109 -1.67 24.11 -17.23
N ILE A 110 -2.77 23.45 -17.63
CA ILE A 110 -3.99 23.34 -16.81
C ILE A 110 -3.66 22.71 -15.45
N ARG A 111 -2.99 21.56 -15.40
CA ARG A 111 -2.55 20.91 -14.16
C ARG A 111 -1.74 21.86 -13.28
N SER A 112 -0.76 22.56 -13.87
CA SER A 112 0.14 23.44 -13.12
C SER A 112 -0.62 24.60 -12.47
N LEU A 113 -1.57 25.22 -13.20
CA LEU A 113 -2.44 26.27 -12.67
C LEU A 113 -3.42 25.74 -11.62
N SER A 114 -4.09 24.60 -11.89
CA SER A 114 -5.00 23.95 -10.95
C SER A 114 -4.31 23.57 -9.65
N LYS A 115 -3.06 23.08 -9.71
CA LYS A 115 -2.26 22.76 -8.52
C LYS A 115 -2.02 24.00 -7.67
N TYR A 116 -1.62 25.11 -8.30
CA TYR A 116 -1.46 26.37 -7.59
C TYR A 116 -2.77 26.80 -6.90
N PHE A 117 -3.91 26.70 -7.59
CA PHE A 117 -5.21 27.04 -7.02
C PHE A 117 -5.56 26.14 -5.83
N VAL A 118 -5.42 24.83 -5.96
CA VAL A 118 -5.73 23.85 -4.90
C VAL A 118 -4.89 24.10 -3.64
N GLU A 119 -3.63 24.49 -3.78
CA GLU A 119 -2.73 24.74 -2.64
C GLU A 119 -2.90 26.13 -1.98
N HIS A 120 -3.51 27.10 -2.69
CA HIS A 120 -3.51 28.51 -2.27
C HIS A 120 -4.90 29.13 -2.08
N LEU A 121 -5.95 28.53 -2.64
CA LEU A 121 -7.30 29.08 -2.65
C LEU A 121 -8.28 28.16 -1.90
N SER A 122 -9.37 28.74 -1.39
CA SER A 122 -10.52 27.96 -0.90
C SER A 122 -11.27 27.33 -2.08
N GLU A 123 -12.05 26.27 -1.83
CA GLU A 123 -12.84 25.63 -2.88
C GLU A 123 -13.73 26.63 -3.65
N GLU A 124 -14.43 27.53 -2.96
CA GLU A 124 -15.27 28.56 -3.59
C GLU A 124 -14.49 29.41 -4.60
N LEU A 125 -13.27 29.83 -4.24
CA LEU A 125 -12.41 30.61 -5.13
C LEU A 125 -11.88 29.76 -6.28
N ILE A 126 -11.61 28.47 -6.07
CA ILE A 126 -11.23 27.54 -7.14
C ILE A 126 -12.36 27.44 -8.16
N LEU A 127 -13.60 27.21 -7.71
CA LEU A 127 -14.77 27.15 -8.60
C LEU A 127 -14.94 28.44 -9.42
N GLN A 128 -14.75 29.60 -8.79
CA GLN A 128 -14.76 30.89 -9.49
C GLN A 128 -13.69 30.98 -10.60
N GLN A 129 -12.50 30.37 -10.42
CA GLN A 129 -11.49 30.34 -11.49
C GLN A 129 -11.97 29.58 -12.73
N PHE A 130 -12.71 28.48 -12.54
CA PHE A 130 -13.29 27.68 -13.63
C PHE A 130 -14.50 28.37 -14.28
N GLU A 131 -15.25 29.16 -13.53
CA GLU A 131 -16.44 29.86 -14.01
C GLU A 131 -16.14 31.24 -14.61
N ALA A 132 -14.94 31.77 -14.42
CA ALA A 132 -14.55 33.10 -14.87
C ALA A 132 -14.66 33.25 -16.40
N LYS A 133 -15.40 34.27 -16.85
CA LYS A 133 -15.55 34.64 -18.27
C LYS A 133 -15.38 36.15 -18.44
N PRO A 134 -14.72 36.62 -19.51
CA PRO A 134 -14.70 38.04 -19.82
C PRO A 134 -16.07 38.51 -20.29
N ARG A 135 -16.32 39.82 -20.24
CA ARG A 135 -17.61 40.42 -20.67
C ARG A 135 -17.96 40.10 -22.13
N GLU A 136 -16.96 39.99 -22.98
CA GLU A 136 -17.09 39.58 -24.38
C GLU A 136 -16.02 38.52 -24.69
N MET A 137 -16.42 37.34 -25.17
CA MET A 137 -15.51 36.25 -25.56
C MET A 137 -15.10 36.33 -27.04
N GLY A 138 -15.03 37.54 -27.62
CA GLY A 138 -14.63 37.73 -29.02
C GLY A 138 -15.48 36.93 -30.04
N GLY A 139 -16.78 36.77 -29.79
CA GLY A 139 -17.70 36.02 -30.65
C GLY A 139 -17.77 34.51 -30.41
N TYR A 140 -16.89 33.94 -29.57
CA TYR A 140 -16.99 32.55 -29.15
C TYR A 140 -18.20 32.36 -28.22
N LYS A 141 -18.95 31.28 -28.42
CA LYS A 141 -20.05 30.88 -27.55
C LYS A 141 -19.85 29.44 -27.13
N ASP A 142 -20.07 29.18 -25.85
CA ASP A 142 -20.09 27.81 -25.34
C ASP A 142 -21.24 27.03 -26.03
N PRO A 143 -21.06 25.73 -26.30
CA PRO A 143 -22.16 24.88 -26.74
C PRO A 143 -23.34 24.95 -25.75
N GLU A 144 -24.57 24.93 -26.25
CA GLU A 144 -25.77 25.09 -25.40
C GLU A 144 -25.90 24.00 -24.33
N GLU A 145 -25.36 22.80 -24.60
CA GLU A 145 -25.38 21.65 -23.71
C GLU A 145 -24.19 21.62 -22.73
N MET A 146 -23.27 22.59 -22.79
CA MET A 146 -22.08 22.59 -21.97
C MET A 146 -22.40 22.86 -20.51
N GLY A 147 -22.07 21.91 -19.64
CA GLY A 147 -22.20 22.04 -18.19
C GLY A 147 -21.10 22.91 -17.56
N PRO A 148 -20.99 22.87 -16.21
CA PRO A 148 -19.90 23.53 -15.49
C PRO A 148 -18.53 23.10 -16.01
N LEU A 149 -17.62 24.06 -16.20
CA LEU A 149 -16.34 23.80 -16.89
C LEU A 149 -15.44 22.81 -16.16
N LEU A 150 -15.47 22.81 -14.82
CA LEU A 150 -14.76 21.82 -14.01
C LEU A 150 -15.29 20.40 -14.28
N GLU A 151 -16.61 20.23 -14.36
CA GLU A 151 -17.22 18.94 -14.65
C GLU A 151 -16.88 18.46 -16.08
N GLU A 152 -16.93 19.35 -17.07
CA GLU A 152 -16.53 19.02 -18.45
C GLU A 152 -15.07 18.59 -18.54
N LEU A 153 -14.17 19.31 -17.85
CA LEU A 153 -12.76 18.95 -17.79
C LEU A 153 -12.59 17.56 -17.18
N MET A 154 -13.14 17.32 -15.98
CA MET A 154 -12.97 16.05 -15.28
C MET A 154 -13.57 14.88 -16.05
N ASN A 155 -14.75 15.06 -16.66
CA ASN A 155 -15.37 14.05 -17.50
C ASN A 155 -14.52 13.75 -18.74
N SER A 156 -14.02 14.77 -19.42
CA SER A 156 -13.13 14.61 -20.58
C SER A 156 -11.82 13.89 -20.24
N LEU A 157 -11.25 14.12 -19.05
CA LEU A 157 -10.07 13.39 -18.57
C LEU A 157 -10.38 11.91 -18.32
N VAL A 158 -11.54 11.60 -17.73
CA VAL A 158 -11.97 10.20 -17.53
C VAL A 158 -12.24 9.51 -18.87
N GLU A 159 -12.93 10.16 -19.79
CA GLU A 159 -13.18 9.66 -21.15
C GLU A 159 -11.86 9.43 -21.89
N MET A 160 -10.90 10.35 -21.78
CA MET A 160 -9.56 10.19 -22.37
C MET A 160 -8.84 8.94 -21.85
N LEU A 161 -8.86 8.71 -20.53
CA LEU A 161 -8.25 7.51 -19.94
C LEU A 161 -8.91 6.22 -20.41
N VAL A 162 -10.22 6.24 -20.67
CA VAL A 162 -11.00 5.06 -21.03
C VAL A 162 -10.99 4.77 -22.54
N ASP A 163 -11.09 5.80 -23.38
CA ASP A 163 -11.31 5.67 -24.82
C ASP A 163 -10.03 5.76 -25.66
N VAL A 164 -8.97 6.39 -25.15
CA VAL A 164 -7.69 6.55 -25.86
C VAL A 164 -6.76 5.40 -25.50
N PRO A 165 -6.23 4.64 -26.48
CA PRO A 165 -5.28 3.57 -26.18
C PRO A 165 -3.96 4.13 -25.65
N VAL A 166 -3.34 3.40 -24.72
CA VAL A 166 -1.98 3.66 -24.24
C VAL A 166 -1.01 3.16 -25.32
N MET A 167 -0.19 4.07 -25.84
CA MET A 167 0.86 3.85 -26.83
C MET A 167 2.01 4.81 -26.54
N ASN A 168 3.19 4.60 -27.15
CA ASN A 168 4.37 5.43 -26.87
C ASN A 168 4.12 6.95 -26.95
N PHE A 169 3.36 7.42 -27.94
CA PHE A 169 3.09 8.84 -28.14
C PHE A 169 1.88 9.37 -27.34
N THR A 170 1.02 8.50 -26.80
CA THR A 170 -0.10 8.87 -25.93
C THR A 170 0.18 8.64 -24.44
N TYR A 171 1.28 7.94 -24.09
CA TYR A 171 1.65 7.59 -22.72
C TYR A 171 1.73 8.81 -21.79
N ALA A 172 2.42 9.87 -22.23
CA ALA A 172 2.57 11.10 -21.45
C ALA A 172 1.22 11.79 -21.21
N LEU A 173 0.30 11.69 -22.17
CA LEU A 173 -1.03 12.27 -22.06
C LEU A 173 -1.89 11.53 -21.01
N HIS A 174 -1.83 10.19 -21.00
CA HIS A 174 -2.46 9.38 -19.95
C HIS A 174 -1.92 9.71 -18.56
N LEU A 175 -0.58 9.82 -18.45
CA LEU A 175 0.08 10.18 -17.20
C LEU A 175 -0.37 11.57 -16.71
N GLU A 176 -0.42 12.54 -17.61
CA GLU A 176 -0.82 13.92 -17.28
C GLU A 176 -2.31 14.03 -16.91
N ALA A 177 -3.17 13.23 -17.54
CA ALA A 177 -4.59 13.14 -17.17
C ALA A 177 -4.76 12.61 -15.74
N LEU A 178 -4.04 11.54 -15.37
CA LEU A 178 -4.03 11.03 -13.99
C LEU A 178 -3.50 12.06 -12.99
N ASN A 179 -2.37 12.70 -13.30
CA ASN A 179 -1.78 13.73 -12.45
C ASN A 179 -2.73 14.93 -12.26
N THR A 180 -3.46 15.31 -13.30
CA THR A 180 -4.46 16.40 -13.24
C THR A 180 -5.62 16.02 -12.34
N LEU A 181 -6.17 14.81 -12.48
CA LEU A 181 -7.25 14.32 -11.61
C LEU A 181 -6.80 14.21 -10.14
N LEU A 182 -5.59 13.68 -9.90
CA LEU A 182 -4.99 13.63 -8.57
C LEU A 182 -4.82 15.03 -7.95
N VAL A 183 -4.34 16.01 -8.74
CA VAL A 183 -4.22 17.40 -8.29
C VAL A 183 -5.57 17.97 -7.89
N LEU A 184 -6.60 17.83 -8.72
CA LEU A 184 -7.93 18.36 -8.40
C LEU A 184 -8.50 17.73 -7.12
N MET A 185 -8.35 16.41 -6.95
CA MET A 185 -8.82 15.70 -5.77
C MET A 185 -7.98 15.94 -4.51
N SER A 186 -6.73 16.39 -4.65
CA SER A 186 -5.81 16.69 -3.53
C SER A 186 -6.28 17.86 -2.65
N ILE A 187 -7.36 18.55 -3.00
CA ILE A 187 -7.95 19.64 -2.19
C ILE A 187 -8.19 19.24 -0.72
N GLN A 188 -8.50 17.98 -0.46
CA GLN A 188 -8.68 17.47 0.91
C GLN A 188 -7.37 17.44 1.71
N MET A 189 -6.21 17.41 1.06
CA MET A 189 -4.92 17.53 1.74
C MET A 189 -4.74 18.92 2.38
N PHE A 190 -5.38 19.96 1.82
CA PHE A 190 -5.14 21.37 2.15
C PHE A 190 -6.31 22.03 2.88
N GLN A 191 -7.46 21.38 3.00
CA GLN A 191 -8.67 21.95 3.59
C GLN A 191 -9.32 20.95 4.57
N PRO A 192 -9.70 21.37 5.80
CA PRO A 192 -10.07 20.47 6.89
C PRO A 192 -11.50 19.91 6.82
N GLN A 193 -12.08 19.78 5.63
CA GLN A 193 -13.47 19.32 5.45
C GLN A 193 -13.53 17.89 4.85
N PRO A 194 -14.59 17.11 5.16
CA PRO A 194 -14.77 15.79 4.57
C PRO A 194 -14.89 15.80 3.04
N ALA A 195 -14.35 14.76 2.40
CA ALA A 195 -14.32 14.59 0.94
C ALA A 195 -15.66 14.86 0.24
N HIS A 196 -16.75 14.29 0.76
CA HIS A 196 -18.09 14.36 0.15
C HIS A 196 -18.67 15.78 0.05
N LYS A 197 -18.11 16.74 0.80
CA LYS A 197 -18.54 18.15 0.75
C LYS A 197 -17.93 18.92 -0.41
N PHE A 198 -16.80 18.46 -0.93
CA PHE A 198 -16.17 19.10 -2.06
C PHE A 198 -16.91 18.77 -3.36
N THR A 199 -17.13 19.79 -4.17
CA THR A 199 -17.73 19.71 -5.51
C THR A 199 -16.92 18.78 -6.42
N VAL A 200 -15.58 18.80 -6.32
CA VAL A 200 -14.69 17.92 -7.08
C VAL A 200 -15.01 16.44 -6.84
N TYR A 201 -15.27 16.06 -5.58
CA TYR A 201 -15.62 14.68 -5.22
C TYR A 201 -17.06 14.35 -5.62
N GLN A 202 -17.99 15.30 -5.50
CA GLN A 202 -19.37 15.12 -5.97
C GLN A 202 -19.42 14.86 -7.48
N ILE A 203 -18.64 15.61 -8.27
CA ILE A 203 -18.48 15.39 -9.72
C ILE A 203 -17.97 13.97 -9.99
N MET A 204 -16.93 13.52 -9.28
CA MET A 204 -16.37 12.19 -9.50
C MET A 204 -17.32 11.05 -9.09
N MET A 205 -17.98 11.18 -7.95
CA MET A 205 -18.79 10.11 -7.35
C MET A 205 -20.22 10.06 -7.86
N GLN A 206 -20.82 11.21 -8.20
CA GLN A 206 -22.24 11.36 -8.53
C GLN A 206 -22.50 12.03 -9.88
N GLY A 207 -21.51 12.74 -10.44
CA GLY A 207 -21.60 13.38 -11.75
C GLY A 207 -21.38 12.40 -12.91
N ARG A 208 -21.17 12.93 -14.13
CA ARG A 208 -21.00 12.12 -15.35
C ARG A 208 -19.81 11.15 -15.31
N CYS A 209 -18.76 11.47 -14.55
CA CYS A 209 -17.62 10.58 -14.34
C CYS A 209 -18.04 9.21 -13.78
N SER A 210 -19.07 9.17 -12.93
CA SER A 210 -19.55 7.93 -12.29
C SER A 210 -20.06 6.89 -13.29
N ILE A 211 -20.55 7.33 -14.46
CA ILE A 211 -21.02 6.46 -15.55
C ILE A 211 -19.89 5.57 -16.06
N HIS A 212 -18.65 6.09 -16.05
CA HIS A 212 -17.46 5.39 -16.52
C HIS A 212 -16.77 4.56 -15.43
N ALA A 213 -17.30 4.49 -14.20
CA ALA A 213 -16.60 3.93 -13.06
C ALA A 213 -16.08 2.50 -13.29
N CYS A 214 -16.90 1.60 -13.82
CA CYS A 214 -16.48 0.22 -14.10
C CYS A 214 -15.35 0.14 -15.13
N VAL A 215 -15.42 0.95 -16.19
CA VAL A 215 -14.41 0.92 -17.25
C VAL A 215 -13.13 1.60 -16.78
N LEU A 216 -13.22 2.70 -16.04
CA LEU A 216 -12.08 3.39 -15.45
C LEU A 216 -11.33 2.46 -14.48
N VAL A 217 -12.02 1.82 -13.53
CA VAL A 217 -11.37 0.86 -12.61
C VAL A 217 -10.69 -0.28 -13.37
N LYS A 218 -11.33 -0.80 -14.43
CA LYS A 218 -10.72 -1.81 -15.31
C LYS A 218 -9.44 -1.31 -15.96
N VAL A 219 -9.42 -0.10 -16.51
CA VAL A 219 -8.25 0.50 -17.17
C VAL A 219 -7.13 0.73 -16.16
N LEU A 220 -7.43 1.30 -14.99
CA LEU A 220 -6.43 1.57 -13.95
C LEU A 220 -5.78 0.26 -13.44
N LEU A 221 -6.59 -0.78 -13.19
CA LEU A 221 -6.07 -2.09 -12.81
C LEU A 221 -5.29 -2.75 -13.94
N ARG A 222 -5.70 -2.58 -15.20
CA ARG A 222 -4.96 -3.10 -16.35
C ARG A 222 -3.59 -2.43 -16.50
N ASN A 223 -3.51 -1.11 -16.34
CA ASN A 223 -2.24 -0.39 -16.34
C ASN A 223 -1.33 -0.90 -15.20
N PHE A 224 -1.90 -1.08 -14.00
CA PHE A 224 -1.20 -1.71 -12.88
C PHE A 224 -0.72 -3.14 -13.21
N CYS A 225 -1.53 -3.96 -13.87
CA CYS A 225 -1.13 -5.33 -14.20
C CYS A 225 -0.06 -5.39 -15.30
N ASN A 226 -0.14 -4.50 -16.29
CA ASN A 226 0.74 -4.50 -17.46
C ASN A 226 2.16 -4.03 -17.13
N GLN A 227 2.32 -3.14 -16.14
CA GLN A 227 3.62 -2.59 -15.75
C GLN A 227 4.40 -2.06 -16.97
N GLU A 228 3.70 -1.37 -17.87
CA GLU A 228 4.30 -0.87 -19.12
C GLU A 228 5.40 0.15 -18.80
N LYS A 229 6.56 -0.03 -19.44
CA LYS A 229 7.69 0.85 -19.25
C LYS A 229 7.43 2.19 -19.93
N CYS A 230 7.80 3.26 -19.24
CA CYS A 230 7.70 4.62 -19.73
C CYS A 230 8.63 4.78 -20.96
N PRO A 231 8.13 5.31 -22.08
CA PRO A 231 8.89 5.47 -23.32
C PRO A 231 10.23 6.22 -23.10
N PRO A 232 11.37 5.71 -23.62
CA PRO A 232 12.68 6.34 -23.43
C PRO A 232 12.77 7.78 -23.93
N GLU A 233 11.97 8.14 -24.93
CA GLU A 233 11.90 9.49 -25.50
C GLU A 233 11.44 10.53 -24.47
N LEU A 234 10.68 10.12 -23.45
CA LEU A 234 10.20 11.00 -22.38
C LEU A 234 11.30 11.32 -21.35
N TYR A 235 12.32 10.45 -21.20
CA TYR A 235 13.48 10.71 -20.32
C TYR A 235 14.69 11.30 -21.06
N ARG A 236 14.95 10.90 -22.32
CA ARG A 236 16.14 11.31 -23.09
C ARG A 236 16.21 12.81 -23.42
N GLN A 237 15.10 13.54 -23.29
CA GLN A 237 15.12 15.01 -23.42
C GLN A 237 16.02 15.68 -22.36
N SER A 238 16.34 14.99 -21.26
CA SER A 238 17.21 15.51 -20.21
C SER A 238 18.71 15.31 -20.45
N SER A 239 19.16 14.38 -21.31
CA SER A 239 20.58 14.00 -21.36
C SER A 239 21.30 14.13 -22.70
N ASP A 240 20.64 14.34 -23.84
CA ASP A 240 21.33 14.57 -25.13
C ASP A 240 20.44 15.31 -26.15
N MET A 241 20.34 16.64 -26.02
CA MET A 241 19.51 17.47 -26.88
C MET A 241 20.33 18.05 -28.06
N ASN A 242 20.53 17.22 -29.10
CA ASN A 242 20.73 17.67 -30.50
C ASN A 242 20.61 16.48 -31.47
N SER A 243 19.36 16.16 -31.83
CA SER A 243 19.03 15.16 -32.85
C SER A 243 19.34 15.67 -34.25
N MET A 244 20.59 15.47 -34.68
CA MET A 244 20.94 15.16 -36.08
C MET A 244 22.39 14.66 -36.27
N VAL A 245 23.26 14.78 -35.26
CA VAL A 245 24.69 14.39 -35.36
C VAL A 245 25.05 13.14 -34.53
N ALA A 246 24.15 12.66 -33.65
CA ALA A 246 24.42 11.57 -32.71
C ALA A 246 24.54 10.16 -33.36
N SER A 247 24.21 9.99 -34.64
CA SER A 247 24.29 8.68 -35.32
C SER A 247 25.71 8.13 -35.43
N VAL A 248 26.75 8.98 -35.39
CA VAL A 248 28.13 8.57 -35.71
C VAL A 248 28.99 8.33 -34.46
N ALA A 249 28.57 8.81 -33.28
CA ALA A 249 29.34 8.66 -32.04
C ALA A 249 28.93 7.43 -31.18
N ALA A 250 27.77 6.81 -31.46
CA ALA A 250 27.28 5.63 -30.75
C ALA A 250 28.23 4.41 -30.86
N SER A 251 29.07 4.36 -31.89
CA SER A 251 30.06 3.28 -32.08
C SER A 251 31.29 3.39 -31.19
N LEU A 252 31.51 4.48 -30.46
CA LEU A 252 32.74 4.69 -29.68
C LEU A 252 32.56 4.58 -28.15
N TRP A 253 31.35 4.76 -27.61
CA TRP A 253 31.11 4.69 -26.16
C TRP A 253 30.92 3.27 -25.61
N SER A 254 30.52 2.30 -26.43
CA SER A 254 30.41 0.89 -26.01
C SER A 254 31.76 0.23 -25.70
N VAL A 255 32.88 0.88 -26.05
CA VAL A 255 34.24 0.31 -25.92
C VAL A 255 34.94 0.73 -24.61
N MET A 256 34.43 1.72 -23.87
CA MET A 256 35.21 2.35 -22.78
C MET A 256 34.67 2.20 -21.35
N THR A 257 33.52 1.55 -21.12
CA THR A 257 32.96 1.33 -19.77
C THR A 257 32.88 -0.15 -19.37
N LEU A 258 33.89 -0.93 -19.77
CA LEU A 258 34.17 -2.25 -19.20
C LEU A 258 35.04 -2.09 -17.95
N GLY A 259 34.39 -1.77 -16.81
CA GLY A 259 34.99 -1.97 -15.49
C GLY A 259 34.96 -0.77 -14.56
N MET A 260 33.84 -0.55 -13.88
CA MET A 260 33.80 -0.11 -12.47
C MET A 260 32.34 -0.16 -12.01
N GLY A 261 32.05 -0.99 -11.00
CA GLY A 261 30.71 -1.17 -10.47
C GLY A 261 30.52 -0.53 -9.11
N THR A 262 29.30 -0.08 -8.82
CA THR A 262 28.75 0.10 -7.48
C THR A 262 27.26 -0.23 -7.48
N LYS A 263 26.82 -1.08 -6.54
CA LYS A 263 25.53 -1.80 -6.51
C LYS A 263 24.34 -0.99 -5.96
N THR A 264 24.31 0.33 -6.10
CA THR A 264 23.26 1.17 -5.48
C THR A 264 22.24 1.74 -6.49
N GLU A 265 22.52 1.70 -7.79
CA GLU A 265 21.70 2.37 -8.83
C GLU A 265 20.42 1.61 -9.21
N LYS A 266 20.38 0.28 -9.07
CA LYS A 266 19.26 -0.54 -9.57
C LYS A 266 17.88 -0.30 -8.92
N LYS A 267 17.80 0.30 -7.72
CA LYS A 267 16.54 0.44 -6.98
C LYS A 267 15.72 1.65 -7.40
N GLU A 268 16.37 2.76 -7.74
CA GLU A 268 15.70 3.98 -8.22
C GLU A 268 15.34 3.86 -9.70
N GLU A 269 16.14 3.12 -10.48
CA GLU A 269 15.87 2.84 -11.89
C GLU A 269 14.60 2.00 -12.12
N GLU A 270 14.32 0.96 -11.31
CA GLU A 270 13.12 0.11 -11.48
C GLU A 270 11.81 0.88 -11.26
N PHE A 271 11.75 1.79 -10.27
CA PHE A 271 10.53 2.53 -9.91
C PHE A 271 10.22 3.66 -10.91
N GLN A 272 11.26 4.19 -11.55
CA GLN A 272 11.12 5.20 -12.60
C GLN A 272 10.66 4.60 -13.93
N GLU A 273 10.72 3.28 -14.13
CA GLU A 273 10.30 2.67 -15.39
C GLU A 273 8.77 2.55 -15.53
N THR A 274 7.97 2.30 -14.47
CA THR A 274 6.53 1.98 -14.62
C THR A 274 5.58 3.07 -14.08
N LEU A 275 5.86 4.34 -14.41
CA LEU A 275 5.14 5.50 -13.90
C LEU A 275 3.61 5.42 -14.04
N LEU A 276 3.11 5.02 -15.22
CA LEU A 276 1.67 4.96 -15.48
C LEU A 276 0.97 3.92 -14.62
N ALA A 277 1.60 2.76 -14.41
CA ALA A 277 1.08 1.71 -13.55
C ALA A 277 0.95 2.20 -12.11
N ASN A 278 1.97 2.90 -11.61
CA ASN A 278 1.99 3.47 -10.29
C ASN A 278 0.95 4.60 -10.10
N GLN A 279 0.87 5.57 -11.02
CA GLN A 279 -0.17 6.61 -10.95
C GLN A 279 -1.58 6.04 -11.04
N SER A 280 -1.77 5.03 -11.90
CA SER A 280 -3.08 4.37 -12.04
C SER A 280 -3.51 3.73 -10.72
N LEU A 281 -2.57 3.09 -10.02
CA LEU A 281 -2.81 2.51 -8.70
C LEU A 281 -3.10 3.58 -7.65
N LEU A 282 -2.29 4.64 -7.57
CA LEU A 282 -2.51 5.73 -6.62
C LEU A 282 -3.87 6.40 -6.81
N PHE A 283 -4.24 6.69 -8.06
CA PHE A 283 -5.53 7.26 -8.38
C PHE A 283 -6.68 6.30 -8.07
N LEU A 284 -6.54 5.00 -8.38
CA LEU A 284 -7.52 3.98 -8.00
C LEU A 284 -7.74 3.97 -6.48
N LEU A 285 -6.66 4.00 -5.69
CA LEU A 285 -6.75 4.02 -4.23
C LEU A 285 -7.45 5.28 -3.70
N VAL A 286 -7.20 6.46 -4.30
CA VAL A 286 -7.95 7.68 -3.99
C VAL A 286 -9.44 7.47 -4.29
N LEU A 287 -9.79 6.97 -5.48
CA LEU A 287 -11.19 6.76 -5.84
C LEU A 287 -11.90 5.78 -4.91
N THR A 288 -11.27 4.70 -4.48
CA THR A 288 -11.95 3.62 -3.74
C THR A 288 -12.04 3.82 -2.24
N ASN A 289 -11.28 4.77 -1.67
CA ASN A 289 -11.23 4.99 -0.22
C ASN A 289 -11.90 6.28 0.27
N HIS A 290 -12.47 7.09 -0.63
CA HIS A 290 -13.21 8.29 -0.27
C HIS A 290 -14.72 8.10 -0.40
N CYS A 291 -15.50 8.86 0.37
CA CYS A 291 -16.97 8.84 0.33
C CYS A 291 -17.55 7.43 0.57
N THR A 292 -17.03 6.71 1.57
CA THR A 292 -17.36 5.30 1.84
C THR A 292 -18.38 5.09 2.96
N GLY A 293 -18.53 6.06 3.88
CA GLY A 293 -19.37 5.95 5.07
C GLY A 293 -20.62 6.83 5.04
N GLU A 294 -20.75 7.71 4.05
CA GLU A 294 -21.84 8.70 4.00
C GLU A 294 -23.18 8.10 3.54
N ARG A 295 -24.21 8.33 4.37
CA ARG A 295 -25.59 7.94 4.04
C ARG A 295 -26.05 8.67 2.78
N GLY A 296 -26.39 7.90 1.74
CA GLY A 296 -26.93 8.42 0.48
C GLY A 296 -25.90 8.70 -0.60
N VAL A 297 -24.60 8.51 -0.33
CA VAL A 297 -23.54 8.57 -1.35
C VAL A 297 -23.01 7.16 -1.57
N SER A 298 -23.25 6.60 -2.77
CA SER A 298 -22.57 5.38 -3.20
C SER A 298 -21.24 5.75 -3.86
N ASN A 299 -20.19 4.98 -3.58
CA ASN A 299 -18.92 5.07 -4.28
C ASN A 299 -18.88 4.03 -5.42
N PRO A 300 -19.13 4.44 -6.67
CA PRO A 300 -19.25 3.50 -7.79
C PRO A 300 -17.91 2.83 -8.14
N TYR A 301 -16.78 3.48 -7.87
CA TYR A 301 -15.46 2.92 -8.14
C TYR A 301 -15.10 1.82 -7.13
N ARG A 302 -15.47 2.01 -5.85
CA ARG A 302 -15.32 1.00 -4.79
C ARG A 302 -16.19 -0.22 -5.08
N GLU A 303 -17.45 0.00 -5.48
CA GLU A 303 -18.34 -1.09 -5.90
C GLU A 303 -17.78 -1.86 -7.09
N ALA A 304 -17.24 -1.16 -8.10
CA ALA A 304 -16.60 -1.78 -9.25
C ALA A 304 -15.36 -2.61 -8.87
N LEU A 305 -14.49 -2.11 -7.98
CA LEU A 305 -13.30 -2.82 -7.50
C LEU A 305 -13.67 -4.13 -6.75
N PHE A 306 -14.77 -4.14 -6.01
CA PHE A 306 -15.15 -5.30 -5.21
C PHE A 306 -16.04 -6.31 -5.93
N SER A 307 -16.55 -5.95 -7.12
CA SER A 307 -17.53 -6.76 -7.85
C SER A 307 -17.00 -7.33 -9.17
N PHE A 308 -15.78 -7.02 -9.60
CA PHE A 308 -15.22 -7.57 -10.84
C PHE A 308 -14.91 -9.07 -10.72
N THR A 309 -15.13 -9.80 -11.82
CA THR A 309 -15.01 -11.26 -11.90
C THR A 309 -13.85 -11.70 -12.79
N ASN A 310 -13.50 -12.98 -12.73
CA ASN A 310 -12.43 -13.53 -13.55
C ASN A 310 -12.87 -13.65 -15.02
N ILE A 311 -11.98 -13.39 -15.99
CA ILE A 311 -12.26 -13.61 -17.42
C ILE A 311 -12.64 -15.08 -17.70
N HIS A 312 -12.06 -16.01 -16.95
CA HIS A 312 -12.27 -17.46 -17.13
C HIS A 312 -13.50 -18.02 -16.39
N GLU A 313 -14.24 -17.21 -15.64
CA GLU A 313 -15.49 -17.64 -15.01
C GLU A 313 -16.65 -17.53 -16.02
N GLU A 314 -17.34 -18.66 -16.23
CA GLU A 314 -18.62 -18.68 -16.94
C GLU A 314 -19.66 -17.95 -16.10
N SER A 315 -20.28 -16.92 -16.69
CA SER A 315 -21.24 -16.07 -16.00
C SER A 315 -22.45 -16.89 -15.56
N SER A 316 -22.59 -17.17 -14.27
CA SER A 316 -23.85 -17.67 -13.73
C SER A 316 -24.94 -16.58 -13.86
N VAL A 317 -26.17 -17.00 -14.15
CA VAL A 317 -27.29 -16.17 -14.66
C VAL A 317 -27.87 -15.21 -13.59
N SER A 318 -27.13 -14.85 -12.54
CA SER A 318 -27.70 -14.18 -11.36
C SER A 318 -26.74 -13.25 -10.61
N GLN A 319 -25.96 -12.42 -11.32
CA GLN A 319 -25.16 -11.39 -10.64
C GLN A 319 -25.46 -9.97 -11.13
N VAL A 320 -25.45 -9.11 -10.11
CA VAL A 320 -25.68 -7.66 -9.98
C VAL A 320 -25.15 -6.83 -11.17
N ALA A 321 -25.76 -5.64 -11.37
CA ALA A 321 -25.50 -4.62 -12.39
C ALA A 321 -24.05 -4.57 -12.94
N ALA A 322 -23.94 -4.44 -14.27
CA ALA A 322 -22.75 -4.14 -15.09
C ALA A 322 -21.38 -4.19 -14.38
N THR A 323 -20.85 -5.39 -14.10
CA THR A 323 -19.46 -5.56 -13.65
C THR A 323 -18.54 -5.88 -14.82
N PHE A 324 -17.23 -5.60 -14.69
CA PHE A 324 -16.23 -5.96 -15.69
C PHE A 324 -15.50 -7.26 -15.34
N LYS A 325 -14.83 -7.86 -16.33
CA LYS A 325 -13.96 -9.03 -16.15
C LYS A 325 -12.48 -8.68 -16.27
N MET A 326 -11.63 -9.33 -15.47
CA MET A 326 -10.17 -9.21 -15.51
C MET A 326 -9.48 -10.57 -15.31
N ASP A 327 -8.28 -10.76 -15.86
CA ASP A 327 -7.50 -11.99 -15.65
C ASP A 327 -6.88 -11.98 -14.25
N TYR A 328 -7.35 -12.89 -13.40
CA TYR A 328 -6.83 -13.02 -12.04
C TYR A 328 -5.36 -13.45 -11.99
N ASN A 329 -4.85 -14.17 -13.00
CA ASN A 329 -3.44 -14.55 -13.04
C ASN A 329 -2.52 -13.35 -13.27
N LEU A 330 -2.90 -12.46 -14.19
CA LEU A 330 -2.15 -11.22 -14.45
C LEU A 330 -2.15 -10.34 -13.20
N LEU A 331 -3.31 -10.17 -12.56
CA LEU A 331 -3.42 -9.42 -11.31
C LEU A 331 -2.55 -10.02 -10.19
N PHE A 332 -2.61 -11.33 -9.99
CA PHE A 332 -1.82 -12.01 -8.97
C PHE A 332 -0.32 -11.88 -9.21
N SER A 333 0.13 -12.04 -10.46
CA SER A 333 1.53 -11.86 -10.84
C SER A 333 2.01 -10.43 -10.57
N ALA A 334 1.21 -9.43 -10.93
CA ALA A 334 1.52 -8.03 -10.67
C ALA A 334 1.63 -7.76 -9.16
N LEU A 335 0.63 -8.16 -8.39
CA LEU A 335 0.61 -8.04 -6.93
C LEU A 335 1.86 -8.66 -6.29
N CYS A 336 2.23 -9.90 -6.65
CA CYS A 336 3.42 -10.55 -6.12
C CYS A 336 4.73 -9.82 -6.49
N SER A 337 4.83 -9.25 -7.68
CA SER A 337 6.03 -8.57 -8.15
C SER A 337 6.26 -7.20 -7.52
N THR A 338 5.18 -6.49 -7.16
CA THR A 338 5.20 -5.12 -6.63
C THR A 338 4.81 -5.03 -5.15
N LEU A 339 4.64 -6.16 -4.44
CA LEU A 339 4.19 -6.18 -3.02
C LEU A 339 5.15 -5.51 -2.03
N ARG A 340 6.35 -5.16 -2.49
CA ARG A 340 7.34 -4.37 -1.75
C ARG A 340 6.89 -2.92 -1.54
N ASP A 341 5.96 -2.45 -2.37
CA ASP A 341 5.42 -1.09 -2.36
C ASP A 341 4.15 -1.01 -1.50
N ASP A 342 4.04 0.05 -0.72
CA ASP A 342 2.97 0.28 0.24
C ASP A 342 1.59 0.32 -0.45
N GLN A 343 1.48 1.02 -1.58
CA GLN A 343 0.26 1.12 -2.39
C GLN A 343 -0.21 -0.23 -2.94
N THR A 344 0.71 -1.12 -3.32
CA THR A 344 0.36 -2.49 -3.73
C THR A 344 -0.18 -3.28 -2.55
N THR A 345 0.42 -3.10 -1.38
CA THR A 345 -0.01 -3.78 -0.15
C THR A 345 -1.43 -3.36 0.23
N LEU A 346 -1.75 -2.07 0.12
CA LEU A 346 -3.12 -1.57 0.34
C LEU A 346 -4.12 -2.12 -0.68
N LEU A 347 -3.77 -2.21 -1.97
CA LEU A 347 -4.64 -2.84 -2.96
C LEU A 347 -4.88 -4.32 -2.63
N LEU A 348 -3.85 -5.05 -2.23
CA LEU A 348 -3.99 -6.46 -1.84
C LEU A 348 -4.95 -6.61 -0.65
N TYR A 349 -4.83 -5.75 0.36
CA TYR A 349 -5.76 -5.70 1.49
C TYR A 349 -7.19 -5.51 1.02
N LEU A 350 -7.47 -4.47 0.22
CA LEU A 350 -8.81 -4.16 -0.27
C LEU A 350 -9.44 -5.34 -1.05
N LEU A 351 -8.65 -5.98 -1.91
CA LEU A 351 -9.10 -7.11 -2.71
C LEU A 351 -9.36 -8.37 -1.88
N ILE A 352 -8.43 -8.77 -1.01
CA ILE A 352 -8.60 -9.96 -0.16
C ILE A 352 -9.74 -9.77 0.83
N HIS A 353 -9.94 -8.55 1.34
CA HIS A 353 -10.97 -8.28 2.32
C HIS A 353 -12.39 -8.27 1.70
N ARG A 354 -12.56 -7.69 0.50
CA ARG A 354 -13.89 -7.38 -0.05
C ARG A 354 -14.24 -8.07 -1.37
N ASN A 355 -13.26 -8.45 -2.19
CA ASN A 355 -13.51 -9.17 -3.45
C ASN A 355 -13.41 -10.69 -3.22
N SER A 356 -14.56 -11.35 -3.06
CA SER A 356 -14.62 -12.79 -2.77
C SER A 356 -14.01 -13.67 -3.86
N GLY A 357 -14.13 -13.28 -5.14
CA GLY A 357 -13.56 -14.01 -6.27
C GLY A 357 -12.03 -13.98 -6.24
N VAL A 358 -11.43 -12.80 -6.06
CA VAL A 358 -9.97 -12.66 -5.92
C VAL A 358 -9.47 -13.37 -4.67
N LYS A 359 -10.18 -13.26 -3.54
CA LYS A 359 -9.87 -13.99 -2.30
C LYS A 359 -9.81 -15.49 -2.56
N ALA A 360 -10.87 -16.08 -3.11
CA ALA A 360 -10.94 -17.51 -3.42
C ALA A 360 -9.84 -17.96 -4.40
N PHE A 361 -9.56 -17.13 -5.41
CA PHE A 361 -8.49 -17.39 -6.36
C PHE A 361 -7.12 -17.46 -5.67
N ILE A 362 -6.79 -16.50 -4.79
CA ILE A 362 -5.53 -16.48 -4.04
C ILE A 362 -5.39 -17.73 -3.17
N PHE A 363 -6.45 -18.13 -2.44
CA PHE A 363 -6.42 -19.36 -1.62
C PHE A 363 -6.26 -20.64 -2.44
N SER A 364 -6.63 -20.63 -3.73
CA SER A 364 -6.45 -21.79 -4.62
C SER A 364 -5.02 -21.94 -5.16
N ARG A 365 -4.11 -20.99 -4.93
CA ARG A 365 -2.77 -20.98 -5.52
C ARG A 365 -1.79 -21.87 -4.73
N THR A 366 -1.01 -22.66 -5.46
CA THR A 366 0.07 -23.48 -4.88
C THR A 366 1.34 -22.69 -4.60
N ASN A 367 1.54 -21.57 -5.30
CA ASN A 367 2.70 -20.68 -5.20
C ASN A 367 2.44 -19.48 -4.26
N ILE A 368 1.72 -19.71 -3.16
CA ILE A 368 1.37 -18.67 -2.18
C ILE A 368 2.61 -18.06 -1.49
N ASP A 369 3.76 -18.75 -1.56
CA ASP A 369 5.05 -18.24 -1.11
C ASP A 369 5.47 -16.96 -1.83
N GLN A 370 5.09 -16.78 -3.10
CA GLN A 370 5.36 -15.55 -3.84
C GLN A 370 4.67 -14.32 -3.24
N LEU A 371 3.53 -14.54 -2.56
CA LEU A 371 2.77 -13.49 -1.87
C LEU A 371 3.22 -13.34 -0.42
N VAL A 372 3.39 -14.46 0.30
CA VAL A 372 3.73 -14.42 1.73
C VAL A 372 5.17 -13.95 1.96
N MET A 373 6.13 -14.34 1.11
CA MET A 373 7.54 -14.00 1.29
C MET A 373 7.82 -12.48 1.31
N PRO A 374 7.27 -11.65 0.40
CA PRO A 374 7.39 -10.20 0.52
C PRO A 374 6.75 -9.62 1.78
N LEU A 375 5.58 -10.12 2.21
CA LEU A 375 4.94 -9.67 3.46
C LEU A 375 5.83 -9.95 4.68
N LEU A 376 6.45 -11.13 4.73
CA LEU A 376 7.41 -11.47 5.79
C LEU A 376 8.65 -10.57 5.76
N LYS A 377 9.13 -10.18 4.59
CA LYS A 377 10.25 -9.22 4.47
C LYS A 377 9.86 -7.82 4.98
N ILE A 378 8.62 -7.37 4.75
CA ILE A 378 8.11 -6.09 5.29
C ILE A 378 8.15 -6.15 6.83
N LEU A 379 7.55 -7.19 7.42
CA LEU A 379 7.53 -7.35 8.87
C LEU A 379 8.91 -7.56 9.49
N TYR A 380 9.81 -8.25 8.79
CA TYR A 380 11.18 -8.47 9.27
C TYR A 380 11.97 -7.16 9.34
N ASN A 381 11.76 -6.25 8.38
CA ASN A 381 12.38 -4.93 8.31
C ASN A 381 11.48 -3.83 8.92
N ALA A 382 10.59 -4.19 9.85
CA ALA A 382 9.67 -3.25 10.51
C ALA A 382 10.35 -2.04 11.18
N GLN A 383 11.67 -2.07 11.39
CA GLN A 383 12.44 -0.96 11.95
C GLN A 383 12.67 0.17 10.95
N ASP A 384 12.65 -0.16 9.65
CA ASP A 384 12.99 0.75 8.55
C ASP A 384 11.73 1.11 7.73
N LYS A 385 10.54 0.75 8.23
CA LYS A 385 9.26 0.85 7.51
C LYS A 385 8.27 1.68 8.32
N ASN A 386 7.40 2.40 7.61
CA ASN A 386 6.28 3.12 8.21
C ASN A 386 5.37 2.13 8.96
N SER A 387 4.88 2.53 10.14
CA SER A 387 3.89 1.79 10.94
C SER A 387 2.68 1.36 10.12
N HIS A 388 2.19 2.22 9.22
CA HIS A 388 1.04 1.90 8.35
C HIS A 388 1.31 0.70 7.44
N HIS A 389 2.51 0.59 6.85
CA HIS A 389 2.86 -0.53 5.98
C HIS A 389 2.94 -1.84 6.76
N ILE A 390 3.46 -1.78 7.99
CA ILE A 390 3.54 -2.92 8.91
C ILE A 390 2.13 -3.42 9.27
N TYR A 391 1.20 -2.51 9.59
CA TYR A 391 -0.18 -2.88 9.88
C TYR A 391 -0.85 -3.56 8.70
N MET A 392 -0.73 -3.00 7.48
CA MET A 392 -1.33 -3.60 6.29
C MET A 392 -0.80 -5.01 6.04
N ALA A 393 0.52 -5.22 6.11
CA ALA A 393 1.12 -6.53 5.93
C ALA A 393 0.64 -7.54 6.99
N LEU A 394 0.49 -7.09 8.25
CA LEU A 394 0.02 -7.93 9.34
C LEU A 394 -1.47 -8.29 9.21
N ILE A 395 -2.31 -7.33 8.82
CA ILE A 395 -3.74 -7.58 8.57
C ILE A 395 -3.93 -8.57 7.44
N ILE A 396 -3.16 -8.46 6.35
CA ILE A 396 -3.21 -9.43 5.25
C ILE A 396 -2.83 -10.83 5.76
N LEU A 397 -1.76 -10.97 6.56
CA LEU A 397 -1.40 -12.25 7.15
C LEU A 397 -2.46 -12.80 8.11
N LEU A 398 -3.12 -11.92 8.87
CA LEU A 398 -4.24 -12.30 9.72
C LEU A 398 -5.40 -12.85 8.88
N ILE A 399 -5.83 -12.14 7.82
CA ILE A 399 -6.92 -12.59 6.94
C ILE A 399 -6.56 -13.92 6.24
N LEU A 400 -5.30 -14.09 5.82
CA LEU A 400 -4.83 -15.36 5.25
C LEU A 400 -4.88 -16.50 6.27
N SER A 401 -4.48 -16.23 7.52
CA SER A 401 -4.47 -17.23 8.60
C SER A 401 -5.87 -17.72 9.00
N GLU A 402 -6.94 -17.00 8.67
CA GLU A 402 -8.31 -17.44 8.95
C GLU A 402 -8.67 -18.78 8.28
N ASP A 403 -8.00 -19.10 7.16
CA ASP A 403 -8.26 -20.30 6.36
C ASP A 403 -7.35 -21.48 6.72
N ASP A 404 -7.98 -22.63 7.00
CA ASP A 404 -7.27 -23.84 7.41
C ASP A 404 -6.44 -24.49 6.28
N VAL A 405 -6.83 -24.28 5.02
CA VAL A 405 -6.10 -24.83 3.86
C VAL A 405 -4.79 -24.07 3.72
N PHE A 406 -4.83 -22.74 3.80
CA PHE A 406 -3.63 -21.91 3.87
C PHE A 406 -2.70 -22.33 5.00
N ASN A 407 -3.22 -22.48 6.22
CA ASN A 407 -2.44 -22.83 7.40
C ASN A 407 -1.69 -24.16 7.26
N LYS A 408 -2.26 -25.13 6.54
CA LYS A 408 -1.58 -26.41 6.21
C LYS A 408 -0.58 -26.22 5.08
N ALA A 409 -0.98 -25.58 3.99
CA ALA A 409 -0.18 -25.44 2.78
C ALA A 409 1.16 -24.74 3.04
N VAL A 410 1.19 -23.71 3.89
CA VAL A 410 2.45 -23.01 4.22
C VAL A 410 3.48 -23.91 4.91
N HIS A 411 3.08 -24.97 5.60
CA HIS A 411 4.02 -25.92 6.21
C HIS A 411 4.57 -26.95 5.23
N GLU A 412 3.92 -27.15 4.08
CA GLU A 412 4.36 -28.07 3.01
C GLU A 412 5.36 -27.41 2.06
N ILE A 413 5.36 -26.07 1.97
CA ILE A 413 6.29 -25.32 1.13
C ILE A 413 7.65 -25.22 1.81
N THR A 414 8.65 -25.91 1.26
CA THR A 414 10.03 -25.90 1.76
C THR A 414 10.85 -24.81 1.08
N LEU A 415 11.41 -23.90 1.89
CA LEU A 415 12.29 -22.82 1.46
C LEU A 415 13.74 -23.21 1.71
N LYS A 416 14.61 -22.93 0.74
CA LYS A 416 16.05 -23.15 0.84
C LYS A 416 16.77 -21.82 0.88
N ASN A 417 17.72 -21.68 1.80
CA ASN A 417 18.61 -20.51 1.93
C ASN A 417 17.88 -19.17 1.89
N ILE A 418 17.57 -18.61 3.07
CA ILE A 418 16.88 -17.32 3.18
C ILE A 418 17.91 -16.21 3.45
N PRO A 419 18.39 -15.48 2.42
CA PRO A 419 19.56 -14.60 2.56
C PRO A 419 19.30 -13.36 3.42
N TRP A 420 18.05 -12.94 3.55
CA TRP A 420 17.67 -11.74 4.30
C TRP A 420 17.44 -11.99 5.79
N PHE A 421 17.25 -13.25 6.21
CA PHE A 421 17.10 -13.63 7.62
C PHE A 421 18.48 -13.81 8.25
N LYS A 422 18.88 -12.93 9.18
CA LYS A 422 20.28 -12.77 9.60
C LYS A 422 20.60 -13.34 10.99
N GLU A 423 19.60 -13.67 11.80
CA GLU A 423 19.79 -14.10 13.19
C GLU A 423 20.40 -15.48 13.29
N ARG A 424 20.13 -16.35 12.32
CA ARG A 424 20.70 -17.69 12.25
C ARG A 424 20.70 -18.16 10.80
N PRO A 425 21.80 -18.74 10.28
CA PRO A 425 21.78 -19.39 8.99
C PRO A 425 20.88 -20.63 9.07
N ILE A 426 19.82 -20.65 8.25
CA ILE A 426 18.89 -21.77 8.14
C ILE A 426 18.97 -22.29 6.72
N SER A 427 19.41 -23.54 6.56
CA SER A 427 19.55 -24.18 5.25
C SER A 427 18.19 -24.46 4.61
N GLU A 428 17.29 -25.07 5.37
CA GLU A 428 15.95 -25.44 4.93
C GLU A 428 14.92 -25.18 6.05
N ILE A 429 13.80 -24.57 5.71
CA ILE A 429 12.67 -24.31 6.63
C ILE A 429 11.38 -24.23 5.82
N SER A 430 10.25 -24.62 6.42
CA SER A 430 8.96 -24.38 5.79
C SER A 430 8.58 -22.89 5.80
N LEU A 431 7.76 -22.45 4.84
CA LEU A 431 7.22 -21.09 4.82
C LEU A 431 6.46 -20.77 6.12
N GLY A 432 5.66 -21.71 6.63
CA GLY A 432 4.98 -21.57 7.92
C GLY A 432 5.95 -21.43 9.09
N GLY A 433 7.06 -22.17 9.09
CA GLY A 433 8.13 -22.01 10.08
C GLY A 433 8.78 -20.63 10.04
N LEU A 434 9.03 -20.10 8.85
CA LEU A 434 9.57 -18.74 8.67
C LEU A 434 8.57 -17.67 9.12
N LEU A 435 7.29 -17.83 8.78
CA LEU A 435 6.21 -16.94 9.22
C LEU A 435 6.19 -16.85 10.75
N ILE A 436 6.22 -18.00 11.44
CA ILE A 436 6.27 -18.02 12.91
C ILE A 436 7.49 -17.26 13.44
N LEU A 437 8.69 -17.45 12.86
CA LEU A 437 9.90 -16.74 13.30
C LEU A 437 9.78 -15.23 13.13
N VAL A 438 9.27 -14.77 12.00
CA VAL A 438 9.11 -13.34 11.71
C VAL A 438 8.06 -12.73 12.63
N VAL A 439 6.89 -13.37 12.80
CA VAL A 439 5.84 -12.87 13.69
C VAL A 439 6.31 -12.84 15.16
N ILE A 440 7.04 -13.86 15.63
CA ILE A 440 7.65 -13.84 16.98
C ILE A 440 8.64 -12.67 17.12
N ARG A 441 9.47 -12.43 16.11
CA ARG A 441 10.39 -11.28 16.10
C ARG A 441 9.64 -9.95 16.16
N THR A 442 8.55 -9.82 15.40
CA THR A 442 7.70 -8.63 15.40
C THR A 442 7.06 -8.39 16.76
N ILE A 443 6.55 -9.44 17.43
CA ILE A 443 6.08 -9.37 18.83
C ILE A 443 7.24 -8.93 19.75
N GLN A 444 8.41 -9.57 19.68
CA GLN A 444 9.55 -9.20 20.55
C GLN A 444 9.97 -7.73 20.37
N TYR A 445 10.01 -7.25 19.13
CA TYR A 445 10.32 -5.86 18.82
C TYR A 445 9.29 -4.91 19.41
N ASN A 446 8.00 -5.19 19.19
CA ASN A 446 6.94 -4.32 19.68
C ASN A 446 6.87 -4.30 21.23
N ILE A 447 7.13 -5.42 21.93
CA ILE A 447 7.14 -5.46 23.42
C ILE A 447 8.27 -4.64 24.02
N THR A 448 9.41 -4.57 23.32
CA THR A 448 10.63 -3.92 23.82
C THR A 448 10.75 -2.46 23.40
N ARG A 449 10.12 -2.05 22.29
CA ARG A 449 10.28 -0.72 21.72
C ARG A 449 8.98 0.07 21.60
N MET A 450 7.97 -0.50 20.93
CA MET A 450 6.80 0.26 20.45
C MET A 450 5.63 0.30 21.43
N ARG A 451 5.42 -0.77 22.24
CA ARG A 451 4.30 -0.94 23.17
C ARG A 451 2.91 -0.76 22.54
N ASP A 452 2.80 -1.10 21.26
CA ASP A 452 1.56 -1.01 20.50
C ASP A 452 0.66 -2.23 20.76
N LYS A 453 -0.52 -2.02 21.31
CA LYS A 453 -1.47 -3.09 21.60
C LYS A 453 -2.00 -3.77 20.33
N TYR A 454 -2.32 -2.97 19.30
CA TYR A 454 -2.93 -3.46 18.07
C TYR A 454 -2.01 -4.43 17.32
N LEU A 455 -0.73 -4.08 17.20
CA LEU A 455 0.27 -4.92 16.55
C LEU A 455 0.45 -6.27 17.26
N HIS A 456 0.50 -6.29 18.60
CA HIS A 456 0.61 -7.56 19.35
C HIS A 456 -0.62 -8.45 19.17
N THR A 457 -1.81 -7.87 19.30
CA THR A 457 -3.07 -8.61 19.17
C THR A 457 -3.18 -9.27 17.80
N ASN A 458 -2.88 -8.55 16.72
CA ASN A 458 -2.94 -9.10 15.37
C ASN A 458 -1.88 -10.17 15.11
N CYS A 459 -0.66 -10.00 15.62
CA CYS A 459 0.38 -11.03 15.53
C CYS A 459 -0.01 -12.33 16.25
N LEU A 460 -0.53 -12.21 17.48
CA LEU A 460 -0.97 -13.36 18.26
C LEU A 460 -2.19 -14.04 17.64
N ALA A 461 -3.16 -13.27 17.15
CA ALA A 461 -4.32 -13.79 16.44
C ALA A 461 -3.92 -14.62 15.22
N ALA A 462 -2.96 -14.13 14.42
CA ALA A 462 -2.44 -14.87 13.27
C ALA A 462 -1.76 -16.19 13.68
N LEU A 463 -0.91 -16.18 14.71
CA LEU A 463 -0.27 -17.41 15.22
C LEU A 463 -1.29 -18.38 15.82
N ALA A 464 -2.30 -17.86 16.52
CA ALA A 464 -3.35 -18.64 17.15
C ALA A 464 -4.22 -19.34 16.11
N ASN A 465 -4.60 -18.64 15.04
CA ASN A 465 -5.31 -19.21 13.90
C ASN A 465 -4.58 -20.41 13.25
N MET A 466 -3.26 -20.32 13.14
CA MET A 466 -2.42 -21.36 12.53
C MET A 466 -2.06 -22.51 13.48
N SER A 467 -2.20 -22.30 14.79
CA SER A 467 -1.56 -23.13 15.82
C SER A 467 -1.94 -24.62 15.77
N ALA A 468 -3.18 -24.92 15.38
CA ALA A 468 -3.67 -26.29 15.27
C ALA A 468 -3.08 -27.04 14.06
N GLN A 469 -2.59 -26.31 13.05
CA GLN A 469 -2.03 -26.83 11.81
C GLN A 469 -0.51 -26.74 11.76
N PHE A 470 0.16 -26.32 12.85
CA PHE A 470 1.61 -26.40 12.94
C PHE A 470 2.07 -27.84 12.72
N THR A 471 2.93 -28.08 11.74
CA THR A 471 3.47 -29.40 11.43
C THR A 471 4.92 -29.31 11.02
N GLY A 472 5.75 -30.25 11.48
CA GLY A 472 7.15 -30.34 11.07
C GLY A 472 7.97 -29.11 11.50
N LEU A 473 7.69 -28.53 12.66
CA LEU A 473 8.39 -27.34 13.12
C LEU A 473 9.90 -27.58 13.22
N HIS A 474 10.68 -26.72 12.54
CA HIS A 474 12.13 -26.73 12.60
C HIS A 474 12.62 -26.50 14.06
N PRO A 475 13.71 -27.13 14.52
CA PRO A 475 14.19 -27.03 15.91
C PRO A 475 14.31 -25.59 16.43
N TYR A 476 14.81 -24.70 15.57
CA TYR A 476 14.95 -23.29 15.90
C TYR A 476 13.59 -22.56 16.08
N VAL A 477 12.56 -22.94 15.31
CA VAL A 477 11.21 -22.37 15.43
C VAL A 477 10.61 -22.77 16.78
N ALA A 478 10.64 -24.07 17.07
CA ALA A 478 10.20 -24.62 18.35
C ALA A 478 10.88 -23.94 19.56
N GLN A 479 12.21 -23.79 19.49
CA GLN A 479 12.98 -23.10 20.51
C GLN A 479 12.54 -21.63 20.67
N ARG A 480 12.31 -20.90 19.56
CA ARG A 480 11.91 -19.49 19.59
C ARG A 480 10.51 -19.29 20.13
N MET A 481 9.57 -20.21 19.86
CA MET A 481 8.24 -20.20 20.47
C MET A 481 8.31 -20.30 22.00
N VAL A 482 9.06 -21.27 22.54
CA VAL A 482 9.21 -21.40 24.01
C VAL A 482 10.00 -20.22 24.59
N SER A 483 11.00 -19.72 23.86
CA SER A 483 11.79 -18.56 24.28
C SER A 483 10.98 -17.27 24.34
N LEU A 484 9.95 -17.11 23.50
CA LEU A 484 9.02 -15.97 23.57
C LEU A 484 8.31 -15.97 24.93
N PHE A 485 7.72 -17.11 25.34
CA PHE A 485 7.11 -17.25 26.66
C PHE A 485 8.12 -16.95 27.78
N SER A 486 9.37 -17.41 27.65
CA SER A 486 10.43 -17.13 28.64
C SER A 486 10.73 -15.64 28.79
N GLN A 487 10.82 -14.91 27.69
CA GLN A 487 11.09 -13.48 27.71
C GLN A 487 9.92 -12.68 28.30
N LEU A 488 8.69 -13.05 27.92
CA LEU A 488 7.46 -12.47 28.48
C LEU A 488 7.38 -12.71 29.99
N SER A 489 7.67 -13.93 30.44
CA SER A 489 7.66 -14.32 31.85
C SER A 489 8.66 -13.52 32.68
N LYS A 490 9.87 -13.29 32.13
CA LYS A 490 10.88 -12.45 32.78
C LYS A 490 10.45 -10.99 32.86
N LYS A 491 9.80 -10.46 31.82
CA LYS A 491 9.23 -9.10 31.85
C LYS A 491 8.12 -9.01 32.89
N HIS A 492 7.26 -10.03 32.98
CA HIS A 492 6.17 -10.10 33.95
C HIS A 492 6.71 -10.08 35.38
N ALA A 493 7.68 -10.94 35.70
CA ALA A 493 8.31 -10.94 37.01
C ALA A 493 8.87 -9.56 37.39
N ARG A 494 9.55 -8.87 36.46
CA ARG A 494 10.06 -7.51 36.69
C ARG A 494 8.98 -6.48 36.95
N VAL A 495 7.88 -6.53 36.21
CA VAL A 495 6.74 -5.59 36.39
C VAL A 495 6.05 -5.85 37.74
N VAL A 496 5.87 -7.11 38.12
CA VAL A 496 5.33 -7.48 39.43
C VAL A 496 6.24 -7.01 40.58
N ASP A 497 7.55 -7.19 40.44
CA ASP A 497 8.51 -6.70 41.43
C ASP A 497 8.47 -5.17 41.55
N GLN A 498 8.36 -4.44 40.44
CA GLN A 498 8.21 -2.97 40.42
C GLN A 498 6.93 -2.52 41.15
N ILE A 499 5.79 -3.16 40.87
CA ILE A 499 4.52 -2.84 41.54
C ILE A 499 4.65 -3.10 43.04
N ARG A 500 5.29 -4.21 43.44
CA ARG A 500 5.51 -4.54 44.84
C ARG A 500 6.44 -3.55 45.55
N GLU A 501 7.49 -3.06 44.89
CA GLU A 501 8.39 -2.05 45.43
C GLU A 501 7.69 -0.68 45.60
N SER A 502 6.88 -0.28 44.61
CA SER A 502 6.04 0.92 44.69
C SER A 502 5.02 0.86 45.83
N ALA A 503 4.39 -0.30 46.05
CA ALA A 503 3.44 -0.49 47.15
C ALA A 503 4.07 -0.42 48.56
N VAL A 504 5.40 -0.61 48.69
CA VAL A 504 6.12 -0.52 49.97
C VAL A 504 6.60 0.91 50.26
N THR A 505 6.67 1.77 49.25
CA THR A 505 7.06 3.18 49.38
C THR A 505 5.81 4.05 49.49
N GLU A 506 5.17 4.03 50.67
CA GLU A 506 3.96 4.81 50.98
C GLU A 506 4.11 6.30 50.58
N THR A 507 3.47 6.69 49.47
CA THR A 507 3.07 8.08 49.22
C THR A 507 1.59 8.07 48.86
N ASP A 508 0.80 8.74 49.70
CA ASP A 508 -0.67 8.71 49.82
C ASP A 508 -1.46 9.29 48.61
N ASN A 509 -0.92 9.22 47.40
CA ASN A 509 -1.63 9.61 46.19
C ASN A 509 -1.62 8.44 45.21
N GLU A 510 -2.79 8.09 44.66
CA GLU A 510 -2.92 7.22 43.48
C GLU A 510 -2.09 7.82 42.34
N ASP A 511 -0.82 7.45 42.26
CA ASP A 511 0.10 7.99 41.28
C ASP A 511 -0.30 7.40 39.91
N PRO A 512 -0.50 8.22 38.87
CA PRO A 512 -0.83 7.73 37.53
C PRO A 512 0.16 6.68 36.99
N SER A 513 1.37 6.62 37.57
CA SER A 513 2.38 5.60 37.28
C SER A 513 1.92 4.18 37.66
N GLU A 514 1.31 3.99 38.83
CA GLU A 514 0.91 2.66 39.33
C GLU A 514 -0.24 2.06 38.51
N GLN A 515 -1.23 2.88 38.15
CA GLN A 515 -2.33 2.47 37.27
C GLN A 515 -1.83 2.05 35.88
N ASN A 516 -0.84 2.74 35.33
CA ASN A 516 -0.20 2.37 34.06
C ASN A 516 0.58 1.05 34.17
N LEU A 517 1.29 0.82 35.29
CA LEU A 517 1.98 -0.44 35.56
C LEU A 517 1.01 -1.62 35.68
N MET A 518 -0.15 -1.43 36.33
CA MET A 518 -1.19 -2.45 36.42
C MET A 518 -1.82 -2.78 35.06
N ALA A 519 -2.07 -1.75 34.23
CA ALA A 519 -2.56 -1.96 32.87
C ALA A 519 -1.51 -2.70 31.99
N ASP A 520 -0.24 -2.32 32.09
CA ASP A 520 0.88 -3.01 31.42
C ASP A 520 0.98 -4.48 31.86
N LEU A 521 0.77 -4.77 33.15
CA LEU A 521 0.74 -6.13 33.67
C LEU A 521 -0.42 -6.93 33.10
N ALA A 522 -1.64 -6.38 33.09
CA ALA A 522 -2.82 -7.06 32.54
C ALA A 522 -2.64 -7.43 31.06
N VAL A 523 -2.15 -6.50 30.24
CA VAL A 523 -1.84 -6.78 28.82
C VAL A 523 -0.78 -7.87 28.69
N LEU A 524 0.24 -7.85 29.55
CA LEU A 524 1.29 -8.86 29.54
C LEU A 524 0.78 -10.25 29.94
N GLU A 525 -0.13 -10.34 30.90
CA GLU A 525 -0.81 -11.57 31.27
C GLU A 525 -1.69 -12.11 30.14
N GLU A 526 -2.45 -11.25 29.44
CA GLU A 526 -3.23 -11.63 28.26
C GLU A 526 -2.33 -12.22 27.17
N VAL A 527 -1.20 -11.56 26.89
CA VAL A 527 -0.21 -12.03 25.91
C VAL A 527 0.41 -13.37 26.34
N LEU A 528 0.80 -13.51 27.61
CA LEU A 528 1.31 -14.77 28.17
C LEU A 528 0.30 -15.90 28.04
N ARG A 529 -0.96 -15.63 28.37
CA ARG A 529 -2.05 -16.61 28.27
C ARG A 529 -2.23 -17.05 26.82
N MET A 530 -2.28 -16.11 25.88
CA MET A 530 -2.43 -16.42 24.45
C MET A 530 -1.27 -17.28 23.91
N VAL A 531 -0.03 -17.01 24.32
CA VAL A 531 1.13 -17.85 23.96
C VAL A 531 0.98 -19.28 24.50
N LEU A 532 0.49 -19.44 25.74
CA LEU A 532 0.22 -20.76 26.31
C LEU A 532 -0.92 -21.47 25.58
N GLU A 533 -1.97 -20.76 25.19
CA GLU A 533 -3.08 -21.30 24.40
C GLU A 533 -2.60 -21.77 23.01
N ILE A 534 -1.73 -21.00 22.33
CA ILE A 534 -1.09 -21.39 21.07
C ILE A 534 -0.29 -22.69 21.23
N LEU A 535 0.53 -22.80 22.30
CA LEU A 535 1.30 -24.01 22.58
C LEU A 535 0.37 -25.20 22.84
N ASN A 536 -0.69 -25.01 23.62
CA ASN A 536 -1.64 -26.05 23.94
C ASN A 536 -2.43 -26.52 22.71
N SER A 537 -2.85 -25.60 21.84
CA SER A 537 -3.50 -25.90 20.56
C SER A 537 -2.62 -26.82 19.68
N CYS A 538 -1.33 -26.49 19.54
CA CYS A 538 -0.36 -27.33 18.82
C CYS A 538 -0.18 -28.71 19.47
N LEU A 539 -0.11 -28.78 20.80
CA LEU A 539 0.00 -30.06 21.53
C LEU A 539 -1.28 -30.91 21.43
N ALA A 540 -2.46 -30.30 21.39
CA ALA A 540 -3.72 -31.02 21.26
C ALA A 540 -3.93 -31.55 19.83
N ALA A 541 -3.68 -30.71 18.82
CA ALA A 541 -3.98 -31.02 17.43
C ALA A 541 -2.86 -31.82 16.73
N SER A 542 -1.60 -31.40 16.89
CA SER A 542 -0.51 -31.81 16.01
C SER A 542 0.78 -32.26 16.71
N LEU A 543 0.74 -32.59 18.01
CA LEU A 543 1.90 -33.04 18.82
C LEU A 543 2.82 -34.05 18.12
N HIS A 544 2.24 -35.11 17.55
CA HIS A 544 2.96 -36.14 16.78
C HIS A 544 3.77 -35.64 15.58
N HIS A 545 3.40 -34.50 14.99
CA HIS A 545 4.13 -33.88 13.89
C HIS A 545 5.20 -32.89 14.37
N ASN A 546 5.30 -32.61 15.67
CA ASN A 546 6.16 -31.56 16.24
C ASN A 546 7.07 -32.05 17.37
N PRO A 547 7.93 -33.06 17.15
CA PRO A 547 8.81 -33.61 18.20
C PRO A 547 9.80 -32.58 18.74
N HIS A 548 10.24 -31.62 17.92
CA HIS A 548 11.14 -30.55 18.36
C HIS A 548 10.50 -29.56 19.33
N LEU A 549 9.17 -29.37 19.26
CA LEU A 549 8.44 -28.56 20.22
C LEU A 549 8.44 -29.24 21.59
N ILE A 550 8.13 -30.54 21.63
CA ILE A 550 8.16 -31.34 22.86
C ILE A 550 9.56 -31.33 23.47
N TYR A 551 10.60 -31.53 22.65
CA TYR A 551 11.99 -31.44 23.09
C TYR A 551 12.30 -30.08 23.73
N SER A 552 11.88 -28.98 23.10
CA SER A 552 12.13 -27.62 23.60
C SER A 552 11.38 -27.34 24.91
N LEU A 553 10.15 -27.84 25.04
CA LEU A 553 9.36 -27.74 26.27
C LEU A 553 9.98 -28.54 27.42
N LEU A 554 10.46 -29.77 27.16
CA LEU A 554 11.17 -30.59 28.15
C LEU A 554 12.44 -29.91 28.65
N TYR A 555 13.23 -29.35 27.71
CA TYR A 555 14.47 -28.66 28.02
C TYR A 555 14.25 -27.43 28.92
N GLN A 556 13.11 -26.73 28.76
CA GLN A 556 12.77 -25.55 29.56
C GLN A 556 11.59 -25.79 30.53
N ARG A 557 11.40 -27.03 31.01
CA ARG A 557 10.23 -27.38 31.85
C ARG A 557 10.08 -26.55 33.12
N GLU A 558 11.19 -26.08 33.69
CA GLU A 558 11.20 -25.28 34.91
C GLU A 558 10.55 -23.92 34.73
N LEU A 559 10.48 -23.43 33.49
CA LEU A 559 9.90 -22.14 33.14
C LEU A 559 8.43 -22.01 33.54
N PHE A 560 7.70 -23.12 33.59
CA PHE A 560 6.27 -23.13 33.88
C PHE A 560 5.95 -23.18 35.37
N ASN A 561 6.91 -23.51 36.23
CA ASN A 561 6.67 -23.75 37.66
C ASN A 561 6.13 -22.51 38.38
N SER A 562 6.62 -21.31 38.04
CA SER A 562 6.18 -20.05 38.67
C SER A 562 4.73 -19.69 38.39
N PHE A 563 4.12 -20.27 37.35
CA PHE A 563 2.76 -19.95 36.92
C PHE A 563 1.73 -21.02 37.28
N LYS A 564 2.15 -22.17 37.86
CA LYS A 564 1.26 -23.30 38.19
C LYS A 564 0.15 -22.94 39.18
N THR A 565 0.44 -22.02 40.10
CA THR A 565 -0.51 -21.55 41.11
C THR A 565 -1.21 -20.26 40.71
N HIS A 566 -0.91 -19.71 39.53
CA HIS A 566 -1.47 -18.44 39.08
C HIS A 566 -2.87 -18.67 38.49
N PRO A 567 -3.92 -17.98 38.98
CA PRO A 567 -5.31 -18.21 38.54
C PRO A 567 -5.49 -18.08 37.02
N THR A 568 -4.78 -17.13 36.40
CA THR A 568 -4.84 -16.86 34.95
C THR A 568 -4.20 -17.95 34.09
N PHE A 569 -3.36 -18.84 34.62
CA PHE A 569 -2.57 -19.79 33.80
C PHE A 569 -2.72 -21.25 34.20
N GLN A 570 -3.15 -21.53 35.44
CA GLN A 570 -3.19 -22.87 36.02
C GLN A 570 -3.96 -23.89 35.15
N ASP A 571 -5.07 -23.47 34.54
CA ASP A 571 -5.92 -24.33 33.72
C ASP A 571 -5.23 -24.78 32.43
N ILE A 572 -4.53 -23.87 31.74
CA ILE A 572 -3.84 -24.16 30.49
C ILE A 572 -2.56 -24.98 30.74
N LEU A 573 -1.84 -24.68 31.83
CA LEU A 573 -0.62 -25.38 32.20
C LEU A 573 -0.84 -26.86 32.52
N GLN A 574 -2.05 -27.25 32.94
CA GLN A 574 -2.38 -28.65 33.20
C GLN A 574 -2.10 -29.57 32.00
N ASN A 575 -2.45 -29.15 30.78
CA ASN A 575 -2.18 -29.94 29.57
C ASN A 575 -0.68 -30.05 29.29
N ILE A 576 0.05 -28.95 29.45
CA ILE A 576 1.51 -28.91 29.26
C ILE A 576 2.19 -29.84 30.27
N ASP A 577 1.77 -29.82 31.53
CA ASP A 577 2.29 -30.71 32.57
C ASP A 577 2.01 -32.19 32.25
N ILE A 578 0.82 -32.55 31.78
CA ILE A 578 0.49 -33.92 31.37
C ILE A 578 1.44 -34.41 30.27
N VAL A 579 1.69 -33.57 29.25
CA VAL A 579 2.64 -33.89 28.17
C VAL A 579 4.06 -34.04 28.73
N LEU A 580 4.53 -33.04 29.49
CA LEU A 580 5.87 -33.04 30.06
C LEU A 580 6.13 -34.22 30.97
N SER A 581 5.18 -34.60 31.84
CA SER A 581 5.29 -35.76 32.72
C SER A 581 5.39 -37.07 31.94
N PHE A 582 4.56 -37.26 30.91
CA PHE A 582 4.60 -38.46 30.08
C PHE A 582 5.96 -38.62 29.39
N PHE A 583 6.45 -37.57 28.73
CA PHE A 583 7.72 -37.65 28.01
C PHE A 583 8.93 -37.67 28.95
N SER A 584 8.89 -36.98 30.09
CA SER A 584 9.97 -37.04 31.09
C SER A 584 10.14 -38.46 31.62
N ALA A 585 9.05 -39.15 31.99
CA ALA A 585 9.11 -40.53 32.46
C ALA A 585 9.70 -41.47 31.41
N ARG A 586 9.35 -41.27 30.14
CA ARG A 586 9.85 -42.09 29.02
C ARG A 586 11.34 -41.85 28.75
N VAL A 587 11.78 -40.59 28.79
CA VAL A 587 13.21 -40.24 28.64
C VAL A 587 14.03 -40.77 29.82
N GLU A 588 13.51 -40.67 31.05
CA GLU A 588 14.17 -41.23 32.23
C GLU A 588 14.27 -42.77 32.19
N GLU A 589 13.24 -43.46 31.69
CA GLU A 589 13.26 -44.92 31.52
C GLU A 589 14.35 -45.38 30.55
N HIS A 590 14.52 -44.67 29.42
CA HIS A 590 15.57 -44.96 28.44
C HIS A 590 16.94 -44.50 28.93
N GLY A 591 17.01 -43.38 29.66
CA GLY A 591 18.23 -42.83 30.25
C GLY A 591 18.82 -43.68 31.37
N LYS A 592 18.01 -44.52 32.03
CA LYS A 592 18.50 -45.53 32.99
C LYS A 592 19.38 -46.61 32.34
N ARG A 593 19.30 -46.79 31.01
CA ARG A 593 20.07 -47.80 30.26
C ARG A 593 21.40 -47.23 29.72
N SER A 594 21.44 -45.93 29.40
CA SER A 594 22.65 -45.22 28.93
C SER A 594 22.42 -43.70 28.95
N ASN A 595 23.48 -42.89 29.08
CA ASN A 595 23.39 -41.44 28.89
C ASN A 595 22.90 -41.14 27.46
N LEU A 596 21.72 -40.53 27.32
CA LEU A 596 21.11 -40.24 26.02
C LEU A 596 21.71 -38.98 25.39
N SER A 597 22.09 -39.08 24.12
CA SER A 597 22.40 -37.94 23.26
C SER A 597 21.13 -37.17 22.85
N PRO A 598 21.23 -35.90 22.42
CA PRO A 598 20.07 -35.14 21.94
C PRO A 598 19.29 -35.82 20.81
N SER A 599 19.98 -36.53 19.92
CA SER A 599 19.37 -37.28 18.83
C SER A 599 18.56 -38.47 19.34
N GLU A 600 19.08 -39.21 20.33
CA GLU A 600 18.37 -40.34 20.95
C GLU A 600 17.16 -39.86 21.75
N VAL A 601 17.26 -38.75 22.47
CA VAL A 601 16.10 -38.14 23.15
C VAL A 601 15.00 -37.79 22.14
N LEU A 602 15.37 -37.26 20.98
CA LEU A 602 14.40 -36.93 19.93
C LEU A 602 13.72 -38.18 19.37
N GLU A 603 14.43 -39.28 19.17
CA GLU A 603 13.84 -40.55 18.74
C GLU A 603 12.86 -41.10 19.80
N VAL A 604 13.23 -41.07 21.08
CA VAL A 604 12.33 -41.44 22.19
C VAL A 604 11.05 -40.59 22.18
N ILE A 605 11.17 -39.29 21.89
CA ILE A 605 10.01 -38.38 21.76
C ILE A 605 9.16 -38.75 20.54
N LYS A 606 9.76 -39.04 19.37
CA LYS A 606 9.00 -39.44 18.17
C LYS A 606 8.20 -40.71 18.43
N GLU A 607 8.83 -41.73 19.00
CA GLU A 607 8.16 -42.98 19.37
C GLU A 607 7.05 -42.75 20.41
N GLY A 608 7.35 -41.97 21.45
CA GLY A 608 6.39 -41.64 22.49
C GLY A 608 5.17 -40.86 21.96
N SER A 609 5.37 -40.03 20.94
CA SER A 609 4.30 -39.21 20.37
C SER A 609 3.22 -40.01 19.66
N VAL A 610 3.57 -41.17 19.08
CA VAL A 610 2.60 -42.11 18.50
C VAL A 610 1.78 -42.81 19.59
N GLN A 611 2.39 -43.05 20.75
CA GLN A 611 1.75 -43.74 21.88
C GLN A 611 0.97 -42.79 22.81
N PHE A 612 1.17 -41.48 22.69
CA PHE A 612 0.55 -40.50 23.54
C PHE A 612 -0.96 -40.42 23.29
N ARG A 613 -1.73 -40.58 24.37
CA ARG A 613 -3.19 -40.53 24.37
C ARG A 613 -3.69 -39.09 24.54
N ARG A 614 -4.07 -38.46 23.42
CA ARG A 614 -4.52 -37.05 23.38
C ARG A 614 -5.86 -36.83 24.10
N ASP A 615 -6.67 -37.87 24.26
CA ASP A 615 -7.92 -37.87 25.05
C ASP A 615 -7.71 -37.47 26.52
N LYS A 616 -6.47 -37.56 27.02
CA LYS A 616 -6.11 -37.08 28.36
C LYS A 616 -5.99 -35.57 28.48
N LEU A 617 -5.88 -34.86 27.35
CA LEU A 617 -5.77 -33.40 27.36
C LEU A 617 -7.16 -32.77 27.52
N LYS A 618 -7.24 -31.77 28.40
CA LYS A 618 -8.42 -30.93 28.53
C LYS A 618 -8.68 -30.22 27.19
N LYS A 619 -9.93 -30.24 26.74
CA LYS A 619 -10.36 -29.53 25.54
C LYS A 619 -10.52 -28.05 25.84
N PHE A 620 -9.89 -27.21 25.02
CA PHE A 620 -10.08 -25.76 25.00
C PHE A 620 -10.84 -25.36 23.74
N PRO A 621 -11.47 -24.18 23.72
CA PRO A 621 -12.08 -23.64 22.51
C PRO A 621 -11.05 -23.54 21.38
N ASP A 622 -11.50 -23.72 20.15
CA ASP A 622 -10.65 -23.52 18.98
C ASP A 622 -10.26 -22.05 18.88
N LEU A 623 -8.97 -21.81 18.68
CA LEU A 623 -8.43 -20.47 18.50
C LEU A 623 -8.72 -19.99 17.08
N LYS A 624 -9.85 -19.29 16.92
CA LYS A 624 -10.28 -18.72 15.65
C LYS A 624 -10.59 -17.23 15.80
N PHE A 625 -9.71 -16.43 15.23
CA PHE A 625 -9.77 -14.99 15.18
C PHE A 625 -10.05 -14.55 13.74
N LYS A 626 -10.91 -13.56 13.59
CA LYS A 626 -11.21 -12.93 12.31
C LYS A 626 -10.79 -11.48 12.35
N TYR A 627 -10.26 -10.99 11.24
CA TYR A 627 -10.10 -9.56 11.07
C TYR A 627 -11.48 -8.88 10.99
N VAL A 628 -11.62 -7.81 11.76
CA VAL A 628 -12.80 -6.93 11.74
C VAL A 628 -12.27 -5.52 11.50
N GLU A 629 -12.72 -4.90 10.42
CA GLU A 629 -12.44 -3.50 10.12
C GLU A 629 -13.10 -2.61 11.20
N GLU A 630 -12.42 -1.54 11.62
CA GLU A 630 -12.93 -0.63 12.64
C GLU A 630 -14.21 0.11 12.16
N GLU A 631 -14.94 0.77 13.07
CA GLU A 631 -16.21 1.45 12.73
C GLU A 631 -16.01 2.64 11.78
N SER A 632 -14.91 3.37 11.92
CA SER A 632 -14.57 4.57 11.11
C SER A 632 -13.22 4.39 10.39
N PRO A 633 -13.11 3.43 9.45
CA PRO A 633 -11.84 3.09 8.81
C PRO A 633 -11.27 4.25 7.98
N GLU A 634 -12.11 5.19 7.54
CA GLU A 634 -11.72 6.40 6.82
C GLU A 634 -10.73 7.29 7.58
N GLU A 635 -10.76 7.31 8.93
CA GLU A 635 -9.82 8.08 9.75
C GLU A 635 -8.38 7.60 9.57
N PHE A 636 -8.21 6.31 9.29
CA PHE A 636 -6.92 5.72 8.96
C PHE A 636 -6.63 5.80 7.45
N PHE A 637 -7.56 5.36 6.61
CA PHE A 637 -7.29 5.17 5.18
C PHE A 637 -7.16 6.49 4.40
N ILE A 638 -7.92 7.54 4.72
CA ILE A 638 -7.85 8.81 3.97
C ILE A 638 -6.47 9.46 4.13
N PRO A 639 -5.97 9.71 5.37
CA PRO A 639 -4.61 10.24 5.57
C PRO A 639 -3.53 9.31 4.99
N TYR A 640 -3.70 8.00 5.12
CA TYR A 640 -2.73 7.03 4.60
C TYR A 640 -2.66 7.05 3.06
N VAL A 641 -3.80 7.04 2.36
CA VAL A 641 -3.82 7.07 0.88
C VAL A 641 -3.17 8.35 0.36
N TRP A 642 -3.45 9.50 0.96
CA TRP A 642 -2.82 10.75 0.54
C TRP A 642 -1.33 10.84 0.89
N SER A 643 -0.87 10.18 1.97
CA SER A 643 0.56 10.05 2.22
C SER A 643 1.25 9.13 1.21
N LEU A 644 0.57 8.08 0.73
CA LEU A 644 1.07 7.27 -0.38
C LEU A 644 1.19 8.10 -1.66
N VAL A 645 0.18 8.92 -1.99
CA VAL A 645 0.26 9.83 -3.14
C VAL A 645 1.43 10.79 -2.98
N TYR A 646 1.59 11.40 -1.80
CA TYR A 646 2.68 12.32 -1.52
C TYR A 646 4.08 11.68 -1.72
N HIS A 647 4.26 10.43 -1.29
CA HIS A 647 5.56 9.76 -1.36
C HIS A 647 5.84 9.06 -2.70
N ALA A 648 4.81 8.49 -3.34
CA ALA A 648 4.98 7.59 -4.48
C ALA A 648 4.59 8.20 -5.83
N SER A 649 3.89 9.35 -5.88
CA SER A 649 3.44 9.93 -7.16
C SER A 649 4.51 10.67 -7.95
N ASN A 650 5.74 10.83 -7.44
CA ASN A 650 6.76 11.74 -8.01
C ASN A 650 6.31 13.20 -8.18
N MET A 651 5.09 13.56 -7.77
CA MET A 651 4.61 14.92 -7.79
C MET A 651 5.15 15.66 -6.57
N TYR A 652 5.46 16.95 -6.75
CA TYR A 652 5.78 17.81 -5.63
C TYR A 652 4.49 18.32 -4.99
N PHE A 653 4.34 18.16 -3.68
CA PHE A 653 3.33 18.87 -2.89
C PHE A 653 4.03 19.66 -1.80
N ASN A 654 3.60 20.88 -1.54
CA ASN A 654 4.21 21.69 -0.50
C ASN A 654 3.86 21.17 0.90
N ALA A 655 4.80 20.46 1.53
CA ALA A 655 4.69 19.91 2.87
C ALA A 655 4.16 20.89 3.93
N SER A 656 4.52 22.18 3.84
CA SER A 656 4.11 23.21 4.81
C SER A 656 2.63 23.58 4.75
N ARG A 657 1.95 23.21 3.66
CA ARG A 657 0.53 23.52 3.43
C ARG A 657 -0.40 22.34 3.72
N ILE A 658 0.15 21.13 3.85
CA ILE A 658 -0.65 19.92 4.08
C ILE A 658 -1.22 19.97 5.50
N LEU A 659 -2.55 19.84 5.61
CA LEU A 659 -3.29 19.81 6.88
C LEU A 659 -3.80 18.40 7.23
N LEU A 660 -3.95 17.53 6.25
CA LEU A 660 -4.62 16.23 6.41
C LEU A 660 -3.81 15.19 7.19
N PHE A 661 -2.48 15.23 7.08
CA PHE A 661 -1.59 14.30 7.79
C PHE A 661 -0.28 14.98 8.16
N SER A 662 0.33 14.51 9.24
CA SER A 662 1.66 14.96 9.63
C SER A 662 2.74 14.21 8.86
N LEU A 663 3.73 14.95 8.36
CA LEU A 663 4.95 14.40 7.78
C LEU A 663 6.04 14.11 8.84
N SER A 664 5.79 14.42 10.11
CA SER A 664 6.75 14.23 11.22
C SER A 664 6.64 12.89 11.96
N ALA A 665 6.05 11.88 11.34
CA ALA A 665 6.05 10.51 11.82
C ALA A 665 6.39 9.55 10.67
N SER A 666 7.69 9.41 10.39
CA SER A 666 8.24 8.35 9.54
C SER A 666 9.37 7.65 10.27
#